data_AF-A0A9E2Y0N4-F1
#
_entry.id   AF-A0A9E2Y0N4-F1
#
_cell.length_a   1.000
_cell.length_b   1.000
_cell.length_c   1.000
_cell.angle_alpha   90.00
_cell.angle_beta   90.00
_cell.angle_gamma   90.00
#
_symmetry.space_group_name_H-M   'P 1'
#
loop_
_entity.id
_entity.type
_entity.pdbx_description
1 polymer ?
#
loop_
_entity_poly.entity_id
_entity_poly.type
_entity_poly.pdbx_seq_one_letter_code
_entity_poly.pdbx_strand_id
1 'polypeptide(L)'
;MGGILSGASNAKQQKAVGALQFQTSQHGGVIPLVYGTTRVSPNLIDYDDFTATPSARQGGAGKGGGGGKGGGQQYKYSASVIMGLCQGPIAGIGAVWWDKNIGMLSSLPAAVYLGSDGQAADPYWETNHADKALGYSGTATIVANNFAMGNTATLPNFSFEVEGLLSLSGTNGFDANPAAIVTDFLSNPRYGAGFPATNLGDLSLYSAYCQALGLVLSPMLDTQQEAQQHLADIVNITNSAIVWSGGLLKIIPYGDQPVTGNGATYTPNTIPLYSLGEDDFIVQESTVGTNSGVTPGGPALRSGSGPITGGFSDDPVHITRSTPADASNSIQLECLDRSNNYNTAIVEAFDQGAIDLFGIRRNSSLKARAIVDPLNVGPIVAQLLLQRALLFRNTYTFKLGWKYCLLEPMDLVEITDLGLGALALVVRITAVEEDDEGTLSISAEDFFGGYSTAVVYPKQSSLGYVPNWNSPPGDVNAPIIFEPPAALLTSGLEIWVALSGGTNWGGAQVWISSDGNSYALAGTVNSSAVQGVLTADLPPHSSPDLTNTLSVDLTESQGQLASVSTADAANLVTLCYVGGELLAYQTATLTAASKYTLTTLYRGAYGSTITDHSPGALFARLDGSIGRFSYPNTLIGQTIYLKFASMNIVGGGLQNLSSLPVYTYEVKGTGQASSIIVSGSFSGRPTASLVLQSYVFAGPVTLPAGLSGSRATAATAATASTTFNIQKNGANIGTMVFAPSAAPATFTINSATLFNAGDVLSLVAPSAPDATLGNLAWTIMGNRQ
;
A
#
# COMPACT_ATOMS: atom_id res chain seq x y z
N MET A 1 46.36 -37.92 57.54
CA MET A 1 45.93 -38.51 56.26
C MET A 1 44.59 -37.88 55.89
N GLY A 2 44.62 -36.82 55.09
CA GLY A 2 43.41 -36.16 54.56
C GLY A 2 43.14 -36.68 53.15
N GLY A 3 41.96 -37.27 52.94
CA GLY A 3 41.50 -37.75 51.64
C GLY A 3 41.03 -36.60 50.75
N ILE A 4 41.62 -36.50 49.56
CA ILE A 4 41.17 -35.64 48.47
C ILE A 4 39.94 -36.28 47.82
N LEU A 5 38.81 -35.59 47.88
CA LEU A 5 37.62 -35.83 47.04
C LEU A 5 37.60 -34.73 45.97
N SER A 6 38.03 -35.05 44.75
CA SER A 6 37.89 -34.18 43.59
C SER A 6 36.43 -34.14 43.13
N GLY A 7 35.73 -33.06 43.42
CA GLY A 7 34.41 -32.79 42.84
C GLY A 7 34.52 -32.39 41.38
N ALA A 8 34.28 -33.33 40.46
CA ALA A 8 34.09 -33.02 39.05
C ALA A 8 32.78 -32.24 38.85
N SER A 9 32.88 -31.01 38.35
CA SER A 9 31.72 -30.21 37.95
C SER A 9 31.09 -30.82 36.69
N ASN A 10 29.95 -31.48 36.83
CA ASN A 10 29.09 -31.90 35.71
C ASN A 10 28.40 -30.67 35.08
N ALA A 11 29.14 -29.84 34.35
CA ALA A 11 28.53 -28.94 33.38
C ALA A 11 28.11 -29.79 32.18
N LYS A 12 26.80 -30.06 32.01
CA LYS A 12 26.28 -30.73 30.81
C LYS A 12 26.70 -29.92 29.59
N GLN A 13 27.69 -30.39 28.82
CA GLN A 13 27.96 -29.87 27.49
C GLN A 13 26.77 -30.19 26.60
N GLN A 14 26.21 -29.18 25.93
CA GLN A 14 25.16 -29.38 24.96
C GLN A 14 25.77 -30.17 23.79
N LYS A 15 25.27 -31.37 23.53
CA LYS A 15 25.68 -32.18 22.37
C LYS A 15 25.05 -31.58 21.11
N ALA A 16 25.80 -31.55 20.00
CA ALA A 16 25.23 -31.19 18.70
C ALA A 16 24.07 -32.12 18.35
N VAL A 17 23.00 -31.56 17.79
CA VAL A 17 21.95 -32.35 17.15
C VAL A 17 22.49 -32.85 15.81
N GLY A 18 22.22 -34.11 15.46
CA GLY A 18 22.76 -34.76 14.27
C GLY A 18 21.90 -34.69 13.01
N ALA A 19 20.70 -34.13 13.10
CA ALA A 19 19.75 -34.01 11.98
C ALA A 19 18.76 -32.86 12.24
N LEU A 20 18.06 -32.44 11.19
CA LEU A 20 16.98 -31.45 11.29
C LEU A 20 15.85 -31.98 12.18
N GLN A 21 15.36 -31.15 13.10
CA GLN A 21 14.24 -31.49 13.98
C GLN A 21 12.94 -30.95 13.41
N PHE A 22 11.98 -31.85 13.19
CA PHE A 22 10.62 -31.55 12.75
C PHE A 22 9.61 -32.11 13.77
N GLN A 23 8.47 -31.43 13.90
CA GLN A 23 7.46 -31.78 14.92
C GLN A 23 6.57 -32.94 14.50
N THR A 24 6.26 -33.03 13.21
CA THR A 24 5.39 -34.06 12.64
C THR A 24 5.91 -34.46 11.25
N SER A 25 5.62 -35.70 10.85
CA SER A 25 5.78 -36.19 9.49
C SER A 25 4.46 -36.82 9.10
N GLN A 26 3.92 -36.46 7.94
CA GLN A 26 2.63 -36.94 7.45
C GLN A 26 2.78 -37.50 6.05
N HIS A 27 2.28 -38.71 5.83
CA HIS A 27 2.14 -39.28 4.48
C HIS A 27 0.71 -39.07 3.99
N GLY A 28 0.54 -38.74 2.70
CA GLY A 28 -0.77 -38.53 2.09
C GLY A 28 -1.46 -37.21 2.47
N GLY A 29 -0.70 -36.19 2.87
CA GLY A 29 -1.25 -34.83 2.98
C GLY A 29 -1.71 -34.30 1.62
N VAL A 30 -2.71 -33.42 1.60
CA VAL A 30 -3.18 -32.82 0.35
C VAL A 30 -2.16 -31.81 -0.17
N ILE A 31 -2.10 -31.65 -1.50
CA ILE A 31 -1.52 -30.46 -2.12
C ILE A 31 -2.64 -29.43 -2.20
N PRO A 32 -2.58 -28.30 -1.48
CA PRO A 32 -3.68 -27.35 -1.46
C PRO A 32 -3.96 -26.76 -2.85
N LEU A 33 -5.23 -26.56 -3.19
CA LEU A 33 -5.61 -25.65 -4.28
C LEU A 33 -5.83 -24.27 -3.68
N VAL A 34 -5.04 -23.30 -4.12
CA VAL A 34 -5.13 -21.92 -3.64
C VAL A 34 -5.61 -21.08 -4.80
N TYR A 35 -6.80 -20.49 -4.66
CA TYR A 35 -7.31 -19.50 -5.61
C TYR A 35 -7.16 -18.10 -5.03
N GLY A 36 -6.99 -17.10 -5.90
CA GLY A 36 -6.78 -15.72 -5.46
C GLY A 36 -5.47 -15.58 -4.66
N THR A 37 -5.46 -14.68 -3.67
CA THR A 37 -4.27 -14.43 -2.83
C THR A 37 -4.57 -14.68 -1.37
N THR A 38 -3.88 -15.65 -0.76
CA THR A 38 -4.03 -16.02 0.66
C THR A 38 -2.72 -16.46 1.31
N ARG A 39 -2.71 -16.59 2.63
CA ARG A 39 -1.55 -17.05 3.39
C ARG A 39 -1.54 -18.57 3.54
N VAL A 40 -0.44 -19.18 3.11
CA VAL A 40 -0.22 -20.63 3.10
C VAL A 40 0.96 -20.97 4.00
N SER A 41 0.81 -22.04 4.79
CA SER A 41 1.94 -22.63 5.53
C SER A 41 2.56 -23.73 4.66
N PRO A 42 3.88 -23.71 4.44
CA PRO A 42 4.54 -24.71 3.61
C PRO A 42 4.60 -26.08 4.31
N ASN A 43 4.75 -27.14 3.53
CA ASN A 43 5.20 -28.44 4.00
C ASN A 43 6.65 -28.68 3.58
N LEU A 44 7.51 -29.10 4.50
CA LEU A 44 8.87 -29.53 4.17
C LEU A 44 8.79 -30.85 3.38
N ILE A 45 9.30 -30.86 2.15
CA ILE A 45 9.30 -32.03 1.28
C ILE A 45 10.63 -32.79 1.38
N ASP A 46 11.76 -32.08 1.36
CA ASP A 46 13.09 -32.67 1.46
C ASP A 46 14.10 -31.71 2.12
N TYR A 47 15.19 -32.26 2.66
CA TYR A 47 16.32 -31.51 3.18
C TYR A 47 17.65 -32.26 3.05
N ASP A 48 18.73 -31.51 2.89
CA ASP A 48 20.11 -32.01 2.92
C ASP A 48 21.06 -30.96 3.52
N ASP A 49 22.38 -31.20 3.47
CA ASP A 49 23.45 -30.33 3.96
C ASP A 49 23.29 -29.91 5.44
N PHE A 50 22.60 -30.73 6.25
CA PHE A 50 22.41 -30.41 7.65
C PHE A 50 23.75 -30.38 8.39
N THR A 51 24.14 -29.19 8.83
CA THR A 51 25.45 -28.94 9.42
C THR A 51 25.31 -28.30 10.79
N ALA A 52 26.08 -28.81 11.76
CA ALA A 52 26.20 -28.24 13.10
C ALA A 52 27.61 -27.65 13.31
N THR A 53 27.71 -26.33 13.38
CA THR A 53 28.99 -25.62 13.56
C THR A 53 29.17 -25.18 15.02
N PRO A 54 30.28 -25.54 15.69
CA PRO A 54 30.56 -25.06 17.05
C PRO A 54 30.59 -23.53 17.14
N SER A 55 30.05 -22.97 18.22
CA SER A 55 29.99 -21.53 18.50
C SER A 55 30.20 -21.25 19.99
N ALA A 56 30.98 -20.20 20.30
CA ALA A 56 31.28 -19.81 21.67
C ALA A 56 30.10 -19.05 22.30
N ARG A 57 29.77 -19.38 23.56
CA ARG A 57 28.76 -18.65 24.34
C ARG A 57 29.33 -17.30 24.81
N GLN A 58 28.72 -16.18 24.43
CA GLN A 58 29.07 -14.88 25.02
C GLN A 58 28.41 -14.77 26.40
N GLY A 59 29.21 -14.76 27.47
CA GLY A 59 28.73 -14.70 28.84
C GLY A 59 28.03 -13.37 29.12
N GLY A 60 26.79 -13.41 29.64
CA GLY A 60 26.10 -12.23 30.14
C GLY A 60 26.87 -11.63 31.33
N ALA A 61 27.14 -10.33 31.27
CA ALA A 61 27.78 -9.59 32.35
C ALA A 61 26.80 -9.40 33.52
N GLY A 62 26.70 -10.42 34.38
CA GLY A 62 26.09 -10.30 35.71
C GLY A 62 27.03 -9.55 36.64
N LYS A 63 26.57 -8.43 37.21
CA LYS A 63 27.28 -7.70 38.27
C LYS A 63 27.31 -8.56 39.54
N GLY A 64 28.47 -9.15 39.86
CA GLY A 64 28.70 -9.85 41.13
C GLY A 64 29.94 -10.73 41.06
N GLY A 65 30.95 -10.41 41.87
CA GLY A 65 32.27 -11.04 41.83
C GLY A 65 32.29 -12.54 42.19
N GLY A 66 33.29 -13.23 41.64
CA GLY A 66 33.74 -14.56 42.08
C GLY A 66 33.40 -15.72 41.16
N GLY A 67 34.39 -16.19 40.39
CA GLY A 67 34.40 -17.52 39.75
C GLY A 67 33.67 -17.60 38.40
N GLY A 68 34.39 -17.29 37.31
CA GLY A 68 33.90 -17.50 35.95
C GLY A 68 33.65 -18.99 35.66
N LYS A 69 32.38 -19.41 35.69
CA LYS A 69 31.96 -20.69 35.10
C LYS A 69 32.01 -20.55 33.58
N GLY A 70 32.90 -21.31 32.93
CA GLY A 70 33.06 -21.34 31.48
C GLY A 70 31.71 -21.52 30.77
N GLY A 71 31.46 -20.68 29.76
CA GLY A 71 30.29 -20.83 28.90
C GLY A 71 30.36 -22.19 28.19
N GLY A 72 29.33 -23.03 28.37
CA GLY A 72 29.24 -24.29 27.63
C GLY A 72 29.24 -24.06 26.11
N GLN A 73 29.78 -25.00 25.34
CA GLN A 73 29.74 -25.00 23.88
C GLN A 73 28.29 -24.89 23.37
N GLN A 74 28.04 -24.00 22.41
CA GLN A 74 26.79 -23.87 21.68
C GLN A 74 27.01 -24.23 20.21
N TYR A 75 25.97 -24.63 19.47
CA TYR A 75 26.09 -24.93 18.05
C TYR A 75 25.18 -24.00 17.24
N LYS A 76 25.66 -23.59 16.06
CA LYS A 76 24.84 -23.00 15.00
C LYS A 76 24.50 -24.06 13.97
N TYR A 77 23.27 -24.05 13.48
CA TYR A 77 22.77 -25.04 12.53
C TYR A 77 22.42 -24.41 11.19
N SER A 78 22.64 -25.15 10.12
CA SER A 78 22.18 -24.82 8.76
C SER A 78 21.73 -26.07 8.03
N ALA A 79 20.85 -25.91 7.03
CA ALA A 79 20.42 -26.99 6.14
C ALA A 79 19.95 -26.41 4.79
N SER A 80 20.05 -27.20 3.72
CA SER A 80 19.38 -26.94 2.44
C SER A 80 18.00 -27.58 2.49
N VAL A 81 16.93 -26.84 2.19
CA VAL A 81 15.55 -27.31 2.34
C VAL A 81 14.68 -27.00 1.13
N ILE A 82 13.76 -27.92 0.83
CA ILE A 82 12.71 -27.77 -0.19
C ILE A 82 11.35 -27.83 0.49
N MET A 83 10.55 -26.79 0.28
CA MET A 83 9.24 -26.60 0.90
C MET A 83 8.15 -26.50 -0.17
N GLY A 84 7.11 -27.34 -0.11
CA GLY A 84 5.94 -27.26 -0.97
C GLY A 84 4.88 -26.33 -0.43
N LEU A 85 4.23 -25.57 -1.31
CA LEU A 85 3.18 -24.61 -0.97
C LEU A 85 1.80 -25.13 -1.38
N CYS A 86 1.56 -25.22 -2.68
CA CYS A 86 0.26 -25.54 -3.27
C CYS A 86 0.42 -25.98 -4.73
N GLN A 87 -0.71 -26.33 -5.36
CA GLN A 87 -0.78 -26.55 -6.80
C GLN A 87 -0.44 -25.26 -7.56
N GLY A 88 0.50 -25.36 -8.49
CA GLY A 88 0.87 -24.29 -9.41
C GLY A 88 0.25 -24.45 -10.81
N PRO A 89 0.56 -23.53 -11.74
CA PRO A 89 1.46 -22.39 -11.58
C PRO A 89 0.84 -21.27 -10.73
N ILE A 90 1.53 -20.85 -9.67
CA ILE A 90 1.18 -19.64 -8.91
C ILE A 90 1.69 -18.41 -9.67
N ALA A 91 1.03 -17.27 -9.51
CA ALA A 91 1.45 -16.01 -10.10
C ALA A 91 2.69 -15.42 -9.40
N GLY A 92 2.81 -15.65 -8.09
CA GLY A 92 3.89 -15.05 -7.30
C GLY A 92 3.78 -15.32 -5.80
N ILE A 93 4.72 -14.72 -5.08
CA ILE A 93 4.78 -14.73 -3.62
C ILE A 93 4.82 -13.28 -3.14
N GLY A 94 3.87 -12.95 -2.27
CA GLY A 94 3.81 -11.67 -1.57
C GLY A 94 4.62 -11.68 -0.28
N ALA A 95 3.99 -11.28 0.82
CA ALA A 95 4.63 -11.24 2.13
C ALA A 95 5.07 -12.63 2.62
N VAL A 96 6.17 -12.67 3.34
CA VAL A 96 6.71 -13.87 3.99
C VAL A 96 6.78 -13.63 5.48
N TRP A 97 6.23 -14.56 6.25
CA TRP A 97 6.29 -14.55 7.71
C TRP A 97 7.25 -15.65 8.17
N TRP A 98 8.12 -15.34 9.11
CA TRP A 98 8.93 -16.34 9.80
C TRP A 98 9.11 -15.97 11.27
N ASP A 99 8.60 -16.85 12.13
CA ASP A 99 8.47 -16.60 13.57
C ASP A 99 7.71 -15.29 13.88
N LYS A 100 8.41 -14.22 14.26
CA LYS A 100 7.85 -12.89 14.54
C LYS A 100 8.17 -11.85 13.46
N ASN A 101 8.89 -12.24 12.43
CA ASN A 101 9.34 -11.34 11.37
C ASN A 101 8.39 -11.40 10.19
N ILE A 102 8.32 -10.30 9.45
CA ILE A 102 7.55 -10.13 8.23
C ILE A 102 8.46 -9.44 7.22
N GLY A 103 8.51 -9.94 5.99
CA GLY A 103 9.33 -9.37 4.92
C GLY A 103 8.90 -9.88 3.54
N MET A 104 9.76 -9.70 2.55
CA MET A 104 9.60 -10.28 1.21
C MET A 104 10.47 -11.53 1.06
N LEU A 105 10.19 -12.38 0.07
CA LEU A 105 11.03 -13.56 -0.20
C LEU A 105 12.50 -13.18 -0.43
N SER A 106 12.76 -12.03 -1.06
CA SER A 106 14.11 -11.49 -1.31
C SER A 106 14.90 -11.17 -0.02
N SER A 107 14.25 -11.12 1.14
CA SER A 107 14.92 -10.96 2.43
C SER A 107 15.48 -12.27 2.99
N LEU A 108 15.13 -13.40 2.36
CA LEU A 108 15.60 -14.74 2.71
C LEU A 108 16.52 -15.27 1.59
N PRO A 109 17.54 -16.10 1.92
CA PRO A 109 18.33 -16.80 0.92
C PRO A 109 17.54 -17.99 0.34
N ALA A 110 16.41 -17.69 -0.29
CA ALA A 110 15.47 -18.67 -0.84
C ALA A 110 14.98 -18.24 -2.22
N ALA A 111 14.68 -19.22 -3.06
CA ALA A 111 14.10 -19.05 -4.39
C ALA A 111 12.69 -19.65 -4.43
N VAL A 112 11.81 -19.03 -5.22
CA VAL A 112 10.49 -19.60 -5.53
C VAL A 112 10.52 -20.28 -6.89
N TYR A 113 9.88 -21.42 -6.95
CA TYR A 113 9.55 -22.16 -8.15
C TYR A 113 8.03 -22.20 -8.26
N LEU A 114 7.49 -21.63 -9.34
CA LEU A 114 6.06 -21.29 -9.43
C LEU A 114 5.14 -22.52 -9.59
N GLY A 115 5.68 -23.71 -9.83
CA GLY A 115 4.92 -24.94 -10.01
C GLY A 115 4.35 -25.10 -11.41
N SER A 116 5.05 -24.64 -12.45
CA SER A 116 4.66 -24.91 -13.84
C SER A 116 4.79 -26.39 -14.19
N ASP A 117 4.09 -26.84 -15.22
CA ASP A 117 4.31 -28.16 -15.80
C ASP A 117 5.70 -28.28 -16.42
N GLY A 118 6.39 -29.38 -16.11
CA GLY A 118 7.76 -29.61 -16.57
C GLY A 118 8.79 -28.69 -15.90
N GLN A 119 8.46 -28.10 -14.76
CA GLN A 119 9.38 -27.26 -13.97
C GLN A 119 10.71 -27.99 -13.72
N ALA A 120 11.81 -27.27 -13.94
CA ALA A 120 13.16 -27.77 -13.72
C ALA A 120 13.49 -27.89 -12.23
N ALA A 121 14.45 -28.75 -11.89
CA ALA A 121 14.98 -28.85 -10.54
C ALA A 121 15.83 -27.62 -10.19
N ASP A 122 16.08 -27.41 -8.90
CA ASP A 122 16.92 -26.31 -8.45
C ASP A 122 18.39 -26.52 -8.85
N PRO A 123 19.08 -25.53 -9.46
CA PRO A 123 20.45 -25.72 -9.94
C PRO A 123 21.47 -26.11 -8.87
N TYR A 124 21.29 -25.67 -7.62
CA TYR A 124 22.16 -26.08 -6.52
C TYR A 124 21.97 -27.56 -6.20
N TRP A 125 20.71 -28.03 -6.19
CA TRP A 125 20.39 -29.43 -5.97
C TRP A 125 20.84 -30.31 -7.13
N GLU A 126 20.67 -29.88 -8.39
CA GLU A 126 21.19 -30.61 -9.56
C GLU A 126 22.71 -30.79 -9.48
N THR A 127 23.43 -29.79 -8.96
CA THR A 127 24.89 -29.81 -8.88
C THR A 127 25.39 -30.64 -7.70
N ASN A 128 24.76 -30.52 -6.52
CA ASN A 128 25.31 -31.05 -5.26
C ASN A 128 24.59 -32.31 -4.74
N HIS A 129 23.32 -32.51 -5.14
CA HIS A 129 22.43 -33.58 -4.67
C HIS A 129 21.63 -34.18 -5.84
N ALA A 130 22.33 -34.52 -6.93
CA ALA A 130 21.71 -34.88 -8.23
C ALA A 130 20.72 -36.06 -8.15
N ASP A 131 20.88 -36.97 -7.19
CA ASP A 131 19.97 -38.09 -6.94
C ASP A 131 18.63 -37.68 -6.29
N LYS A 132 18.58 -36.48 -5.71
CA LYS A 132 17.40 -35.89 -5.06
C LYS A 132 16.86 -34.65 -5.76
N ALA A 133 17.55 -34.16 -6.78
CA ALA A 133 17.17 -32.96 -7.53
C ALA A 133 15.90 -33.21 -8.36
N LEU A 134 14.74 -32.87 -7.78
CA LEU A 134 13.43 -32.97 -8.42
C LEU A 134 12.87 -31.58 -8.72
N GLY A 135 12.23 -31.42 -9.88
CA GLY A 135 11.58 -30.16 -10.27
C GLY A 135 10.16 -29.98 -9.73
N TYR A 136 9.58 -31.00 -9.07
CA TYR A 136 8.22 -30.99 -8.51
C TYR A 136 7.18 -30.39 -9.46
N SER A 137 7.11 -30.93 -10.69
CA SER A 137 6.19 -30.47 -11.75
C SER A 137 4.77 -30.25 -11.22
N GLY A 138 4.22 -29.05 -11.39
CA GLY A 138 2.88 -28.68 -10.92
C GLY A 138 2.74 -28.27 -9.47
N THR A 139 3.80 -28.33 -8.66
CA THR A 139 3.75 -27.92 -7.26
C THR A 139 4.64 -26.70 -7.09
N ALA A 140 4.07 -25.62 -6.56
CA ALA A 140 4.85 -24.45 -6.21
C ALA A 140 5.72 -24.77 -4.99
N THR A 141 7.01 -24.48 -5.09
CA THR A 141 7.98 -24.79 -4.03
C THR A 141 8.88 -23.60 -3.71
N ILE A 142 9.29 -23.49 -2.45
CA ILE A 142 10.36 -22.61 -1.98
C ILE A 142 11.58 -23.46 -1.69
N VAL A 143 12.71 -23.10 -2.28
CA VAL A 143 14.00 -23.77 -2.06
C VAL A 143 14.94 -22.81 -1.36
N ALA A 144 15.46 -23.19 -0.19
CA ALA A 144 16.43 -22.40 0.56
C ALA A 144 17.72 -23.20 0.74
N ASN A 145 18.77 -22.79 0.03
CA ASN A 145 20.05 -23.49 0.02
C ASN A 145 20.94 -23.00 1.17
N ASN A 146 21.51 -23.92 1.96
CA ASN A 146 22.34 -23.61 3.13
C ASN A 146 21.72 -22.58 4.09
N PHE A 147 20.42 -22.71 4.34
CA PHE A 147 19.66 -21.79 5.20
C PHE A 147 20.18 -21.83 6.65
N ALA A 148 20.54 -20.67 7.19
CA ALA A 148 21.04 -20.55 8.56
C ALA A 148 19.90 -20.50 9.58
N MET A 149 19.80 -21.51 10.46
CA MET A 149 18.76 -21.63 11.50
C MET A 149 19.21 -21.07 12.86
N GLY A 150 20.43 -20.55 12.95
CA GLY A 150 20.98 -20.03 14.20
C GLY A 150 21.18 -21.15 15.22
N ASN A 151 20.75 -20.93 16.47
CA ASN A 151 21.15 -21.80 17.59
C ASN A 151 20.18 -22.98 17.84
N THR A 152 19.18 -23.16 16.97
CA THR A 152 18.17 -24.22 17.03
C THR A 152 18.29 -25.11 15.80
N ALA A 153 18.10 -26.41 15.97
CA ALA A 153 18.10 -27.40 14.88
C ALA A 153 16.71 -27.54 14.23
N THR A 154 15.88 -26.50 14.31
CA THR A 154 14.49 -26.46 13.83
C THR A 154 14.36 -25.29 12.88
N LEU A 155 13.62 -25.48 11.78
CA LEU A 155 13.29 -24.39 10.87
C LEU A 155 12.42 -23.33 11.56
N PRO A 156 12.59 -22.04 11.22
CA PRO A 156 11.62 -21.01 11.57
C PRO A 156 10.21 -21.40 11.13
N ASN A 157 9.20 -20.92 11.85
CA ASN A 157 7.81 -21.14 11.45
C ASN A 157 7.46 -20.23 10.26
N PHE A 158 7.58 -20.77 9.05
CA PHE A 158 7.32 -20.03 7.81
C PHE A 158 5.84 -20.00 7.44
N SER A 159 5.42 -18.89 6.84
CA SER A 159 4.21 -18.83 6.01
C SER A 159 4.46 -17.87 4.85
N PHE A 160 3.77 -18.10 3.73
CA PHE A 160 3.94 -17.32 2.51
C PHE A 160 2.57 -16.82 2.05
N GLU A 161 2.50 -15.56 1.63
CA GLU A 161 1.36 -15.04 0.88
C GLU A 161 1.51 -15.54 -0.55
N VAL A 162 0.61 -16.41 -0.97
CA VAL A 162 0.64 -17.05 -2.28
C VAL A 162 -0.39 -16.35 -3.16
N GLU A 163 0.06 -15.82 -4.29
CA GLU A 163 -0.80 -15.39 -5.39
C GLU A 163 -1.08 -16.63 -6.25
N GLY A 164 -2.16 -17.32 -5.93
CA GLY A 164 -2.48 -18.64 -6.45
C GLY A 164 -3.15 -18.63 -7.82
N LEU A 165 -3.91 -19.69 -8.08
CA LEU A 165 -4.67 -19.86 -9.31
C LEU A 165 -5.68 -18.71 -9.45
N LEU A 166 -5.76 -18.13 -10.65
CA LEU A 166 -6.72 -17.07 -10.97
C LEU A 166 -6.63 -15.83 -10.06
N SER A 167 -5.53 -15.65 -9.30
CA SER A 167 -5.20 -14.34 -8.72
C SER A 167 -5.18 -13.34 -9.87
N LEU A 168 -5.76 -12.15 -9.69
CA LEU A 168 -6.03 -11.13 -10.71
C LEU A 168 -7.34 -11.27 -11.52
N SER A 169 -8.09 -12.39 -11.41
CA SER A 169 -9.37 -12.52 -12.13
C SER A 169 -10.53 -11.76 -11.46
N GLY A 170 -10.39 -11.44 -10.17
CA GLY A 170 -11.35 -10.64 -9.41
C GLY A 170 -11.18 -9.14 -9.64
N THR A 171 -12.23 -8.39 -9.32
CA THR A 171 -12.32 -6.94 -9.54
C THR A 171 -11.30 -6.11 -8.76
N ASN A 172 -10.77 -6.65 -7.67
CA ASN A 172 -9.78 -5.97 -6.83
C ASN A 172 -8.33 -6.26 -7.23
N GLY A 173 -8.10 -7.07 -8.26
CA GLY A 173 -6.75 -7.38 -8.75
C GLY A 173 -5.92 -8.27 -7.82
N PHE A 174 -6.53 -8.99 -6.88
CA PHE A 174 -5.84 -9.96 -6.01
C PHE A 174 -6.63 -11.28 -5.91
N ASP A 175 -7.90 -11.16 -5.54
CA ASP A 175 -8.81 -12.28 -5.37
C ASP A 175 -9.33 -12.81 -6.71
N ALA A 176 -9.99 -13.97 -6.69
CA ALA A 176 -10.51 -14.62 -7.88
C ALA A 176 -12.02 -14.39 -8.06
N ASN A 177 -12.46 -14.39 -9.32
CA ASN A 177 -13.88 -14.39 -9.68
C ASN A 177 -14.49 -15.77 -9.35
N PRO A 178 -15.57 -15.85 -8.56
CA PRO A 178 -16.16 -17.12 -8.15
C PRO A 178 -16.56 -18.05 -9.31
N ALA A 179 -17.05 -17.53 -10.44
CA ALA A 179 -17.40 -18.34 -11.61
C ALA A 179 -16.16 -18.98 -12.25
N ALA A 180 -15.03 -18.27 -12.26
CA ALA A 180 -13.76 -18.79 -12.75
C ALA A 180 -13.20 -19.89 -11.83
N ILE A 181 -13.31 -19.70 -10.51
CA ILE A 181 -12.96 -20.72 -9.51
C ILE A 181 -13.77 -21.99 -9.75
N VAL A 182 -15.10 -21.89 -9.88
CA VAL A 182 -15.99 -23.03 -10.12
C VAL A 182 -15.60 -23.77 -11.40
N THR A 183 -15.35 -23.03 -12.48
CA THR A 183 -14.99 -23.62 -13.78
C THR A 183 -13.70 -24.43 -13.67
N ASP A 184 -12.65 -23.84 -13.10
CA ASP A 184 -11.36 -24.52 -12.94
C ASP A 184 -11.46 -25.71 -11.96
N PHE A 185 -12.06 -25.51 -10.80
CA PHE A 185 -12.22 -26.55 -9.78
C PHE A 185 -12.98 -27.77 -10.31
N LEU A 186 -14.03 -27.58 -11.12
CA LEU A 186 -14.82 -28.68 -11.64
C LEU A 186 -14.14 -29.37 -12.83
N SER A 187 -13.59 -28.60 -13.78
CA SER A 187 -13.25 -29.11 -15.11
C SER A 187 -11.76 -29.24 -15.41
N ASN A 188 -10.87 -28.73 -14.54
CA ASN A 188 -9.43 -28.81 -14.79
C ASN A 188 -8.98 -30.29 -14.89
N PRO A 189 -8.30 -30.67 -15.98
CA PRO A 189 -7.97 -32.08 -16.23
C PRO A 189 -6.91 -32.66 -15.29
N ARG A 190 -6.18 -31.81 -14.57
CA ARG A 190 -5.07 -32.23 -13.70
C ARG A 190 -5.49 -32.43 -12.27
N TYR A 191 -6.16 -31.43 -11.70
CA TYR A 191 -6.48 -31.36 -10.27
C TYR A 191 -7.95 -31.04 -9.99
N GLY A 192 -8.75 -30.80 -11.03
CA GLY A 192 -10.17 -30.55 -10.88
C GLY A 192 -10.93 -31.82 -10.51
N ALA A 193 -12.22 -31.66 -10.20
CA ALA A 193 -13.10 -32.74 -9.78
C ALA A 193 -13.43 -33.77 -10.89
N GLY A 194 -12.92 -33.58 -12.11
CA GLY A 194 -13.20 -34.44 -13.27
C GLY A 194 -14.62 -34.29 -13.82
N PHE A 195 -15.30 -33.19 -13.49
CA PHE A 195 -16.64 -32.92 -13.97
C PHE A 195 -16.59 -32.55 -15.48
N PRO A 196 -17.40 -33.18 -16.34
CA PRO A 196 -17.39 -32.87 -17.76
C PRO A 196 -17.77 -31.41 -18.02
N ALA A 197 -16.87 -30.64 -18.63
CA ALA A 197 -17.12 -29.22 -18.94
C ALA A 197 -18.38 -29.01 -19.80
N THR A 198 -18.74 -30.00 -20.64
CA THR A 198 -19.97 -29.99 -21.44
C THR A 198 -21.25 -30.03 -20.61
N ASN A 199 -21.16 -30.47 -19.35
CA ASN A 199 -22.29 -30.56 -18.43
C ASN A 199 -22.35 -29.34 -17.50
N LEU A 200 -21.44 -28.37 -17.65
CA LEU A 200 -21.47 -27.10 -16.92
C LEU A 200 -22.22 -26.07 -17.78
N GLY A 201 -23.26 -25.46 -17.22
CA GLY A 201 -24.03 -24.41 -17.87
C GLY A 201 -23.26 -23.09 -17.96
N ASP A 202 -23.84 -22.12 -18.67
CA ASP A 202 -23.26 -20.78 -18.77
C ASP A 202 -23.24 -20.07 -17.41
N LEU A 203 -22.04 -19.74 -16.93
CA LEU A 203 -21.82 -19.03 -15.68
C LEU A 203 -21.69 -17.51 -15.87
N SER A 204 -21.96 -16.97 -17.07
CA SER A 204 -21.84 -15.53 -17.36
C SER A 204 -22.70 -14.66 -16.44
N LEU A 205 -23.94 -15.08 -16.16
CA LEU A 205 -24.85 -14.38 -15.25
C LEU A 205 -24.32 -14.39 -13.80
N TYR A 206 -23.82 -15.54 -13.34
CA TYR A 206 -23.21 -15.69 -12.01
C TYR A 206 -21.95 -14.84 -11.89
N SER A 207 -21.08 -14.86 -12.90
CA SER A 207 -19.89 -14.02 -12.98
C SER A 207 -20.26 -12.53 -12.92
N ALA A 208 -21.25 -12.10 -13.72
CA ALA A 208 -21.70 -10.71 -13.75
C ALA A 208 -22.28 -10.26 -12.40
N TYR A 209 -23.03 -11.13 -11.70
CA TYR A 209 -23.53 -10.89 -10.35
C TYR A 209 -22.39 -10.68 -9.35
N CYS A 210 -21.46 -11.64 -9.27
CA CYS A 210 -20.33 -11.56 -8.37
C CYS A 210 -19.47 -10.33 -8.67
N GLN A 211 -19.18 -10.06 -9.95
CA GLN A 211 -18.40 -8.92 -10.38
C GLN A 211 -19.11 -7.59 -10.04
N ALA A 212 -20.39 -7.44 -10.39
CA ALA A 212 -21.15 -6.21 -10.16
C ALA A 212 -21.22 -5.83 -8.67
N LEU A 213 -21.32 -6.84 -7.79
CA LEU A 213 -21.33 -6.65 -6.33
C LEU A 213 -19.93 -6.60 -5.69
N GLY A 214 -18.87 -6.93 -6.45
CA GLY A 214 -17.51 -7.02 -5.91
C GLY A 214 -17.28 -8.26 -5.02
N LEU A 215 -18.08 -9.31 -5.20
CA LEU A 215 -17.90 -10.60 -4.54
C LEU A 215 -16.73 -11.36 -5.17
N VAL A 216 -15.57 -11.25 -4.53
CA VAL A 216 -14.34 -11.92 -4.93
C VAL A 216 -13.82 -12.79 -3.79
N LEU A 217 -13.20 -13.92 -4.12
CA LEU A 217 -12.84 -14.95 -3.13
C LEU A 217 -11.39 -15.44 -3.31
N SER A 218 -10.79 -15.85 -2.19
CA SER A 218 -9.50 -16.56 -2.13
C SER A 218 -9.59 -17.85 -1.32
N PRO A 219 -10.35 -18.86 -1.80
CA PRO A 219 -10.45 -20.14 -1.11
C PRO A 219 -9.12 -20.91 -1.15
N MET A 220 -8.75 -21.47 0.00
CA MET A 220 -7.69 -22.46 0.13
C MET A 220 -8.35 -23.82 0.39
N LEU A 221 -8.27 -24.72 -0.59
CA LEU A 221 -8.80 -26.08 -0.49
C LEU A 221 -7.68 -26.99 0.01
N ASP A 222 -7.56 -27.11 1.32
CA ASP A 222 -6.46 -27.78 2.05
C ASP A 222 -6.93 -29.03 2.80
N THR A 223 -8.15 -29.49 2.54
CA THR A 223 -8.76 -30.64 3.20
C THR A 223 -9.48 -31.50 2.18
N GLN A 224 -9.41 -32.83 2.37
CA GLN A 224 -10.12 -33.77 1.53
C GLN A 224 -11.61 -33.77 1.90
N GLN A 225 -12.47 -33.36 0.98
CA GLN A 225 -13.93 -33.43 1.09
C GLN A 225 -14.58 -33.64 -0.27
N GLU A 226 -15.88 -33.92 -0.29
CA GLU A 226 -16.64 -34.08 -1.53
C GLU A 226 -16.64 -32.78 -2.33
N ALA A 227 -16.44 -32.87 -3.65
CA ALA A 227 -16.39 -31.69 -4.52
C ALA A 227 -17.67 -30.85 -4.46
N GLN A 228 -18.82 -31.50 -4.26
CA GLN A 228 -20.10 -30.83 -4.04
C GLN A 228 -20.06 -29.93 -2.79
N GLN A 229 -19.39 -30.34 -1.71
CA GLN A 229 -19.31 -29.52 -0.50
C GLN A 229 -18.46 -28.27 -0.71
N HIS A 230 -17.31 -28.40 -1.38
CA HIS A 230 -16.51 -27.22 -1.79
C HIS A 230 -17.32 -26.24 -2.64
N LEU A 231 -18.09 -26.77 -3.61
CA LEU A 231 -18.93 -25.96 -4.47
C LEU A 231 -20.05 -25.27 -3.68
N ALA A 232 -20.72 -25.99 -2.78
CA ALA A 232 -21.75 -25.46 -1.91
C ALA A 232 -21.22 -24.33 -1.02
N ASP A 233 -20.02 -24.48 -0.45
CA ASP A 233 -19.40 -23.44 0.39
C ASP A 233 -19.18 -22.14 -0.39
N ILE A 234 -18.68 -22.21 -1.63
CA ILE A 234 -18.47 -21.06 -2.53
C ILE A 234 -19.81 -20.40 -2.91
N VAL A 235 -20.79 -21.21 -3.28
CA VAL A 235 -22.08 -20.74 -3.78
C VAL A 235 -22.94 -20.14 -2.65
N ASN A 236 -22.86 -20.69 -1.45
CA ASN A 236 -23.53 -20.17 -0.26
C ASN A 236 -23.04 -18.76 0.10
N ILE A 237 -21.72 -18.55 0.16
CA ILE A 237 -21.15 -17.22 0.49
C ILE A 237 -21.26 -16.21 -0.67
N THR A 238 -21.73 -16.65 -1.84
CA THR A 238 -22.06 -15.77 -2.97
C THR A 238 -23.57 -15.67 -3.20
N ASN A 239 -24.39 -16.05 -2.21
CA ASN A 239 -25.85 -15.93 -2.24
C ASN A 239 -26.47 -16.43 -3.56
N SER A 240 -26.09 -17.63 -3.96
CA SER A 240 -26.51 -18.26 -5.22
C SER A 240 -26.99 -19.69 -4.99
N ALA A 241 -27.66 -20.27 -5.97
CA ALA A 241 -28.16 -21.65 -5.97
C ALA A 241 -27.42 -22.50 -7.01
N ILE A 242 -27.16 -23.76 -6.68
CA ILE A 242 -26.71 -24.78 -7.63
C ILE A 242 -27.96 -25.48 -8.15
N VAL A 243 -28.19 -25.47 -9.46
CA VAL A 243 -29.38 -26.08 -10.07
C VAL A 243 -29.03 -26.96 -11.26
N TRP A 244 -29.77 -28.05 -11.42
CA TRP A 244 -29.75 -28.85 -12.64
C TRP A 244 -30.90 -28.40 -13.54
N SER A 245 -30.56 -28.04 -14.78
CA SER A 245 -31.52 -27.51 -15.75
C SER A 245 -31.04 -27.84 -17.16
N GLY A 246 -31.92 -28.43 -17.98
CA GLY A 246 -31.59 -28.92 -19.33
C GLY A 246 -30.41 -29.91 -19.38
N GLY A 247 -30.19 -30.69 -18.32
CA GLY A 247 -29.04 -31.60 -18.20
C GLY A 247 -27.70 -30.93 -17.89
N LEU A 248 -27.71 -29.62 -17.61
CA LEU A 248 -26.52 -28.83 -17.25
C LEU A 248 -26.58 -28.40 -15.79
N LEU A 249 -25.42 -28.38 -15.14
CA LEU A 249 -25.23 -27.79 -13.82
C LEU A 249 -25.09 -26.27 -13.99
N LYS A 250 -26.03 -25.49 -13.45
CA LYS A 250 -26.01 -24.02 -13.50
C LYS A 250 -25.83 -23.47 -12.08
N ILE A 251 -25.31 -22.25 -12.01
CA ILE A 251 -25.31 -21.46 -10.77
C ILE A 251 -26.12 -20.20 -11.02
N ILE A 252 -27.18 -20.00 -10.23
CA ILE A 252 -28.10 -18.88 -10.41
C ILE A 252 -28.11 -18.04 -9.13
N PRO A 253 -27.75 -16.75 -9.18
CA PRO A 253 -27.83 -15.86 -8.04
C PRO A 253 -29.25 -15.67 -7.51
N TYR A 254 -29.39 -15.47 -6.20
CA TYR A 254 -30.69 -15.12 -5.61
C TYR A 254 -31.09 -13.64 -5.83
N GLY A 255 -30.13 -12.79 -6.22
CA GLY A 255 -30.34 -11.36 -6.43
C GLY A 255 -31.50 -11.05 -7.37
N ASP A 256 -32.33 -10.08 -7.01
CA ASP A 256 -33.64 -9.81 -7.63
C ASP A 256 -33.77 -8.36 -8.17
N GLN A 257 -32.68 -7.60 -8.17
CA GLN A 257 -32.60 -6.29 -8.82
C GLN A 257 -31.39 -6.20 -9.76
N PRO A 258 -31.48 -5.38 -10.81
CA PRO A 258 -30.33 -5.04 -11.62
C PRO A 258 -29.24 -4.35 -10.78
N VAL A 259 -27.99 -4.76 -10.95
CA VAL A 259 -26.82 -4.15 -10.28
C VAL A 259 -25.76 -3.86 -11.32
N THR A 260 -25.20 -2.65 -11.29
CA THR A 260 -24.04 -2.28 -12.12
C THR A 260 -22.93 -1.77 -11.23
N GLY A 261 -21.75 -2.37 -11.36
CA GLY A 261 -20.58 -2.06 -10.55
C GLY A 261 -19.36 -2.80 -11.07
N ASN A 262 -18.15 -2.33 -10.75
CA ASN A 262 -16.88 -2.97 -11.10
C ASN A 262 -16.76 -3.47 -12.56
N GLY A 263 -17.32 -2.71 -13.51
CA GLY A 263 -17.28 -3.04 -14.95
C GLY A 263 -18.24 -4.12 -15.43
N ALA A 264 -19.18 -4.59 -14.61
CA ALA A 264 -20.21 -5.56 -14.99
C ALA A 264 -21.63 -5.08 -14.65
N THR A 265 -22.60 -5.57 -15.40
CA THR A 265 -24.04 -5.37 -15.15
C THR A 265 -24.72 -6.72 -14.99
N TYR A 266 -25.27 -6.96 -13.81
CA TYR A 266 -26.16 -8.07 -13.52
C TYR A 266 -27.61 -7.66 -13.78
N THR A 267 -28.35 -8.47 -14.52
CA THR A 267 -29.80 -8.31 -14.73
C THR A 267 -30.49 -9.62 -14.40
N PRO A 268 -31.24 -9.71 -13.28
CA PRO A 268 -31.96 -10.92 -12.91
C PRO A 268 -33.16 -11.16 -13.83
N ASN A 269 -33.50 -12.44 -14.04
CA ASN A 269 -34.81 -12.79 -14.56
C ASN A 269 -35.83 -12.77 -13.40
N THR A 270 -36.73 -11.78 -13.42
CA THR A 270 -37.79 -11.64 -12.41
C THR A 270 -39.18 -11.81 -13.00
N ILE A 271 -39.30 -12.41 -14.19
CA ILE A 271 -40.57 -12.58 -14.89
C ILE A 271 -41.11 -13.99 -14.58
N PRO A 272 -42.31 -14.11 -13.98
CA PRO A 272 -42.97 -15.40 -13.81
C PRO A 272 -43.25 -16.07 -15.17
N LEU A 273 -42.91 -17.35 -15.30
CA LEU A 273 -43.11 -18.11 -16.53
C LEU A 273 -44.57 -18.50 -16.73
N TYR A 274 -45.26 -18.82 -15.64
CA TYR A 274 -46.66 -19.22 -15.66
C TYR A 274 -47.44 -18.54 -14.53
N SER A 275 -48.71 -18.30 -14.81
CA SER A 275 -49.73 -17.98 -13.80
C SER A 275 -50.60 -19.21 -13.61
N LEU A 276 -50.41 -19.88 -12.47
CA LEU A 276 -51.07 -21.11 -12.08
C LEU A 276 -52.34 -20.78 -11.29
N GLY A 277 -53.49 -21.19 -11.82
CA GLY A 277 -54.79 -21.09 -11.15
C GLY A 277 -55.23 -22.41 -10.53
N GLU A 278 -56.40 -22.40 -9.90
CA GLU A 278 -56.98 -23.57 -9.22
C GLU A 278 -57.12 -24.81 -10.12
N ASP A 279 -57.33 -24.62 -11.43
CA ASP A 279 -57.46 -25.69 -12.43
C ASP A 279 -56.10 -26.31 -12.84
N ASP A 280 -54.99 -25.71 -12.45
CA ASP A 280 -53.65 -26.14 -12.85
C ASP A 280 -53.00 -27.13 -11.87
N PHE A 281 -53.47 -27.13 -10.62
CA PHE A 281 -52.92 -27.98 -9.57
C PHE A 281 -53.57 -29.36 -9.54
N ILE A 282 -52.76 -30.38 -9.25
CA ILE A 282 -53.24 -31.73 -9.00
C ILE A 282 -53.51 -31.87 -7.51
N VAL A 283 -54.77 -32.16 -7.17
CA VAL A 283 -55.18 -32.44 -5.79
C VAL A 283 -54.43 -33.66 -5.28
N GLN A 284 -53.76 -33.52 -4.15
CA GLN A 284 -53.15 -34.66 -3.47
C GLN A 284 -54.30 -35.50 -2.90
N GLU A 285 -54.53 -36.72 -3.40
CA GLU A 285 -55.53 -37.59 -2.79
C GLU A 285 -55.11 -37.85 -1.33
N SER A 286 -55.93 -37.37 -0.40
CA SER A 286 -55.92 -37.88 0.96
C SER A 286 -56.09 -39.39 0.88
N THR A 287 -55.15 -40.17 1.45
CA THR A 287 -55.40 -41.57 1.75
C THR A 287 -56.52 -41.66 2.77
N VAL A 288 -57.77 -41.49 2.32
CA VAL A 288 -58.96 -41.80 3.08
C VAL A 288 -58.97 -43.31 3.19
N GLY A 289 -58.51 -43.83 4.34
CA GLY A 289 -58.43 -45.26 4.59
C GLY A 289 -59.73 -45.96 4.23
N THR A 290 -59.68 -46.81 3.20
CA THR A 290 -60.57 -47.93 2.76
C THR A 290 -62.09 -47.91 2.98
N ASN A 291 -62.71 -46.86 3.53
CA ASN A 291 -64.11 -46.86 3.95
C ASN A 291 -65.00 -45.91 3.12
N SER A 292 -64.48 -45.27 2.08
CA SER A 292 -65.27 -44.32 1.26
C SER A 292 -65.96 -44.94 0.04
N GLY A 293 -65.69 -46.21 -0.30
CA GLY A 293 -66.39 -46.90 -1.40
C GLY A 293 -66.15 -46.31 -2.81
N VAL A 294 -65.19 -45.41 -2.97
CA VAL A 294 -64.79 -44.87 -4.28
C VAL A 294 -63.59 -45.66 -4.80
N THR A 295 -63.69 -46.17 -6.02
CA THR A 295 -62.63 -46.99 -6.65
C THR A 295 -61.58 -46.07 -7.29
N PRO A 296 -60.27 -46.31 -7.08
CA PRO A 296 -59.20 -45.51 -7.71
C PRO A 296 -59.10 -45.79 -9.22
N GLY A 297 -58.93 -44.75 -10.05
CA GLY A 297 -58.49 -44.90 -11.45
C GLY A 297 -59.35 -44.26 -12.55
N GLY A 298 -60.00 -43.12 -12.32
CA GLY A 298 -60.66 -42.34 -13.40
C GLY A 298 -60.30 -40.86 -13.34
N PRO A 299 -60.27 -40.13 -14.48
CA PRO A 299 -59.94 -38.71 -14.48
C PRO A 299 -61.00 -37.95 -13.68
N ALA A 300 -60.58 -37.26 -12.62
CA ALA A 300 -61.47 -36.49 -11.77
C ALA A 300 -61.92 -35.21 -12.48
N LEU A 301 -62.86 -35.32 -13.42
CA LEU A 301 -63.67 -34.18 -13.85
C LEU A 301 -64.71 -33.92 -12.75
N ARG A 302 -64.45 -32.90 -11.91
CA ARG A 302 -65.32 -32.50 -10.81
C ARG A 302 -66.48 -31.65 -11.33
N SER A 303 -67.61 -32.28 -11.67
CA SER A 303 -68.84 -31.57 -12.01
C SER A 303 -69.73 -31.36 -10.77
N GLY A 304 -69.60 -30.23 -10.07
CA GLY A 304 -70.54 -29.90 -8.98
C GLY A 304 -70.23 -28.60 -8.24
N SER A 305 -71.24 -27.75 -8.09
CA SER A 305 -71.21 -26.40 -7.51
C SER A 305 -71.41 -26.36 -5.98
N GLY A 306 -70.98 -27.39 -5.24
CA GLY A 306 -71.16 -27.48 -3.78
C GLY A 306 -69.90 -27.07 -2.99
N PRO A 307 -70.02 -26.43 -1.81
CA PRO A 307 -68.86 -26.13 -0.96
C PRO A 307 -68.22 -27.41 -0.43
N ILE A 308 -66.89 -27.46 -0.41
CA ILE A 308 -66.11 -28.61 0.06
C ILE A 308 -66.14 -28.64 1.60
N THR A 309 -66.57 -29.74 2.20
CA THR A 309 -66.54 -30.00 3.66
C THR A 309 -65.54 -31.12 4.00
N GLY A 310 -64.38 -31.13 3.34
CA GLY A 310 -63.21 -31.97 3.66
C GLY A 310 -62.18 -31.16 4.44
N GLY A 311 -61.47 -31.77 5.40
CA GLY A 311 -60.44 -31.08 6.19
C GLY A 311 -59.23 -30.62 5.35
N PHE A 312 -58.30 -29.92 5.99
CA PHE A 312 -57.06 -29.34 5.42
C PHE A 312 -56.16 -30.28 4.57
N SER A 313 -56.53 -31.56 4.37
CA SER A 313 -55.77 -32.54 3.58
C SER A 313 -56.04 -32.52 2.08
N ASP A 314 -57.10 -31.85 1.62
CA ASP A 314 -57.55 -31.91 0.21
C ASP A 314 -57.23 -30.64 -0.59
N ASP A 315 -56.51 -29.68 0.03
CA ASP A 315 -56.07 -28.45 -0.63
C ASP A 315 -54.86 -28.75 -1.53
N PRO A 316 -54.92 -28.45 -2.85
CA PRO A 316 -53.83 -28.77 -3.77
C PRO A 316 -52.53 -28.00 -3.51
N VAL A 317 -52.60 -26.86 -2.81
CA VAL A 317 -51.44 -26.06 -2.42
C VAL A 317 -51.25 -26.15 -0.90
N HIS A 318 -50.04 -26.49 -0.45
CA HIS A 318 -49.71 -26.50 0.97
C HIS A 318 -48.64 -25.46 1.29
N ILE A 319 -48.83 -24.74 2.39
CA ILE A 319 -47.88 -23.75 2.88
C ILE A 319 -47.40 -24.16 4.28
N THR A 320 -46.10 -24.40 4.41
CA THR A 320 -45.43 -24.48 5.71
C THR A 320 -44.81 -23.13 6.03
N ARG A 321 -45.10 -22.57 7.20
CA ARG A 321 -44.62 -21.25 7.62
C ARG A 321 -43.89 -21.38 8.95
N SER A 322 -42.64 -20.94 9.01
CA SER A 322 -41.95 -20.78 10.29
C SER A 322 -42.32 -19.45 10.95
N THR A 323 -42.32 -19.41 12.29
CA THR A 323 -42.69 -18.18 12.99
C THR A 323 -41.58 -17.14 12.86
N PRO A 324 -41.89 -15.83 12.83
CA PRO A 324 -40.85 -14.80 12.81
C PRO A 324 -39.85 -14.89 13.98
N ALA A 325 -40.27 -15.47 15.11
CA ALA A 325 -39.43 -15.66 16.29
C ALA A 325 -38.37 -16.77 16.14
N ASP A 326 -38.55 -17.67 15.17
CA ASP A 326 -37.62 -18.76 14.87
C ASP A 326 -36.57 -18.36 13.83
N ALA A 327 -36.76 -17.21 13.16
CA ALA A 327 -35.85 -16.72 12.13
C ALA A 327 -34.53 -16.21 12.74
N SER A 328 -33.42 -16.49 12.07
CA SER A 328 -32.13 -15.91 12.45
C SER A 328 -32.11 -14.41 12.13
N ASN A 329 -31.87 -13.57 13.13
CA ASN A 329 -31.84 -12.11 13.01
C ASN A 329 -30.44 -11.52 13.26
N SER A 330 -29.44 -12.38 13.40
CA SER A 330 -28.02 -12.05 13.41
C SER A 330 -27.23 -13.16 12.70
N ILE A 331 -26.45 -12.77 11.70
CA ILE A 331 -25.53 -13.64 10.94
C ILE A 331 -24.11 -13.20 11.23
N GLN A 332 -23.27 -14.16 11.62
CA GLN A 332 -21.84 -13.95 11.84
C GLN A 332 -21.03 -14.76 10.82
N LEU A 333 -20.03 -14.12 10.22
CA LEU A 333 -19.08 -14.72 9.31
C LEU A 333 -17.68 -14.71 9.94
N GLU A 334 -17.03 -15.86 9.95
CA GLU A 334 -15.60 -15.98 10.25
C GLU A 334 -14.81 -15.85 8.94
N CYS A 335 -14.26 -14.66 8.70
CA CYS A 335 -13.45 -14.32 7.53
C CYS A 335 -11.94 -14.30 7.90
N LEU A 336 -11.08 -14.22 6.90
CA LEU A 336 -9.68 -13.83 7.09
C LEU A 336 -9.53 -12.34 6.74
N ASP A 337 -8.50 -11.69 7.28
CA ASP A 337 -8.21 -10.28 7.00
C ASP A 337 -6.83 -10.10 6.39
N ARG A 338 -6.75 -9.95 5.06
CA ARG A 338 -5.50 -9.69 4.33
C ARG A 338 -4.76 -8.48 4.91
N SER A 339 -5.47 -7.40 5.26
CA SER A 339 -4.87 -6.18 5.81
C SER A 339 -4.28 -6.39 7.22
N ASN A 340 -4.71 -7.45 7.91
CA ASN A 340 -4.23 -7.87 9.22
C ASN A 340 -3.58 -9.26 9.19
N ASN A 341 -2.68 -9.50 8.21
CA ASN A 341 -1.86 -10.71 8.10
C ASN A 341 -2.65 -12.03 8.01
N TYR A 342 -3.84 -12.00 7.42
CA TYR A 342 -4.79 -13.11 7.33
C TYR A 342 -5.23 -13.65 8.69
N ASN A 343 -5.20 -12.81 9.73
CA ASN A 343 -5.82 -13.15 11.01
C ASN A 343 -7.34 -13.26 10.84
N THR A 344 -7.97 -14.11 11.65
CA THR A 344 -9.42 -14.25 11.66
C THR A 344 -10.11 -12.96 12.07
N ALA A 345 -11.13 -12.57 11.30
CA ALA A 345 -12.01 -11.44 11.58
C ALA A 345 -13.47 -11.91 11.58
N ILE A 346 -14.25 -11.41 12.52
CA ILE A 346 -15.69 -11.68 12.58
C ILE A 346 -16.43 -10.51 11.96
N VAL A 347 -17.30 -10.82 10.99
CA VAL A 347 -18.22 -9.85 10.39
C VAL A 347 -19.63 -10.21 10.79
N GLU A 348 -20.37 -9.26 11.35
CA GLU A 348 -21.76 -9.47 11.78
C GLU A 348 -22.71 -8.52 11.04
N ALA A 349 -23.84 -9.08 10.60
CA ALA A 349 -25.02 -8.34 10.17
C ALA A 349 -26.20 -8.75 11.05
N PHE A 350 -27.02 -7.77 11.45
CA PHE A 350 -28.17 -8.00 12.31
C PHE A 350 -29.32 -7.05 11.98
N ASP A 351 -30.55 -7.46 12.29
CA ASP A 351 -31.75 -6.63 12.15
C ASP A 351 -32.23 -6.19 13.54
N GLN A 352 -32.07 -4.90 13.84
CA GLN A 352 -32.40 -4.36 15.16
C GLN A 352 -33.89 -4.43 15.48
N GLY A 353 -34.76 -4.23 14.49
CA GLY A 353 -36.21 -4.27 14.70
C GLY A 353 -36.70 -5.67 15.07
N ALA A 354 -36.17 -6.70 14.40
CA ALA A 354 -36.44 -8.09 14.72
C ALA A 354 -35.86 -8.48 16.09
N ILE A 355 -34.68 -7.96 16.46
CA ILE A 355 -34.08 -8.19 17.79
C ILE A 355 -34.93 -7.56 18.89
N ASP A 356 -35.41 -6.34 18.71
CA ASP A 356 -36.23 -5.64 19.70
C ASP A 356 -37.56 -6.38 19.95
N LEU A 357 -38.12 -7.00 18.92
CA LEU A 357 -39.42 -7.70 19.00
C LEU A 357 -39.30 -9.15 19.46
N PHE A 358 -38.25 -9.88 19.05
CA PHE A 358 -38.14 -11.34 19.25
C PHE A 358 -36.93 -11.79 20.05
N GLY A 359 -36.09 -10.85 20.49
CA GLY A 359 -34.80 -11.12 21.09
C GLY A 359 -33.77 -11.59 20.06
N ILE A 360 -32.51 -11.77 20.50
CA ILE A 360 -31.44 -12.17 19.60
C ILE A 360 -31.51 -13.65 19.22
N ARG A 361 -31.48 -13.93 17.92
CA ARG A 361 -31.48 -15.25 17.29
C ARG A 361 -30.26 -15.35 16.38
N ARG A 362 -29.12 -15.68 17.00
CA ARG A 362 -27.86 -15.84 16.26
C ARG A 362 -27.84 -17.16 15.52
N ASN A 363 -27.45 -17.12 14.26
CA ASN A 363 -27.02 -18.32 13.57
C ASN A 363 -25.63 -18.77 14.07
N SER A 364 -25.27 -20.03 13.88
CA SER A 364 -23.88 -20.48 14.07
C SER A 364 -22.96 -19.71 13.13
N SER A 365 -21.80 -19.28 13.63
CA SER A 365 -20.81 -18.55 12.82
C SER A 365 -20.44 -19.35 11.57
N LEU A 366 -20.73 -18.80 10.39
CA LEU A 366 -20.41 -19.41 9.11
C LEU A 366 -18.92 -19.20 8.81
N LYS A 367 -18.19 -20.29 8.55
CA LYS A 367 -16.76 -20.23 8.20
C LYS A 367 -16.56 -19.77 6.77
N ALA A 368 -16.53 -18.46 6.56
CA ALA A 368 -16.33 -17.82 5.26
C ALA A 368 -14.86 -17.46 5.01
N ARG A 369 -13.92 -18.36 5.26
CA ARG A 369 -12.46 -18.09 5.16
C ARG A 369 -11.94 -17.87 3.74
N ALA A 370 -12.77 -18.14 2.74
CA ALA A 370 -12.53 -17.71 1.36
C ALA A 370 -12.68 -16.18 1.19
N ILE A 371 -13.33 -15.49 2.12
CA ILE A 371 -13.38 -14.03 2.16
C ILE A 371 -12.16 -13.55 2.96
N VAL A 372 -11.25 -12.87 2.28
CA VAL A 372 -10.02 -12.30 2.86
C VAL A 372 -10.08 -10.77 2.99
N ASP A 373 -11.17 -10.16 2.53
CA ASP A 373 -11.52 -8.74 2.71
C ASP A 373 -12.81 -8.64 3.56
N PRO A 374 -12.70 -8.66 4.89
CA PRO A 374 -13.84 -8.62 5.80
C PRO A 374 -14.46 -7.22 5.88
N LEU A 375 -13.86 -6.21 5.24
CA LEU A 375 -14.34 -4.84 5.28
C LEU A 375 -15.30 -4.54 4.14
N ASN A 376 -14.94 -4.96 2.92
CA ASN A 376 -15.72 -4.65 1.72
C ASN A 376 -16.61 -5.82 1.30
N VAL A 377 -16.08 -7.04 1.30
CA VAL A 377 -16.81 -8.23 0.83
C VAL A 377 -17.66 -8.84 1.95
N GLY A 378 -17.07 -9.00 3.14
CA GLY A 378 -17.74 -9.62 4.30
C GLY A 378 -19.12 -9.03 4.63
N PRO A 379 -19.30 -7.70 4.74
CA PRO A 379 -20.59 -7.12 5.12
C PRO A 379 -21.67 -7.30 4.06
N ILE A 380 -21.31 -7.31 2.77
CA ILE A 380 -22.24 -7.58 1.66
C ILE A 380 -22.80 -8.99 1.82
N VAL A 381 -21.92 -9.98 1.99
CA VAL A 381 -22.31 -11.39 2.15
C VAL A 381 -23.16 -11.58 3.42
N ALA A 382 -22.73 -11.02 4.56
CA ALA A 382 -23.46 -11.14 5.82
C ALA A 382 -24.87 -10.55 5.71
N GLN A 383 -25.02 -9.41 5.03
CA GLN A 383 -26.31 -8.75 4.82
C GLN A 383 -27.23 -9.56 3.91
N LEU A 384 -26.72 -10.11 2.80
CA LEU A 384 -27.50 -10.94 1.88
C LEU A 384 -28.02 -12.20 2.58
N LEU A 385 -27.15 -12.88 3.36
CA LEU A 385 -27.53 -14.07 4.12
C LEU A 385 -28.54 -13.74 5.24
N LEU A 386 -28.40 -12.59 5.91
CA LEU A 386 -29.35 -12.12 6.91
C LEU A 386 -30.74 -11.88 6.31
N GLN A 387 -30.81 -11.14 5.20
CA GLN A 387 -32.07 -10.85 4.51
C GLN A 387 -32.76 -12.16 4.09
N ARG A 388 -31.99 -13.11 3.54
CA ARG A 388 -32.53 -14.41 3.14
C ARG A 388 -33.10 -15.18 4.34
N ALA A 389 -32.37 -15.25 5.45
CA ALA A 389 -32.78 -15.95 6.66
C ALA A 389 -34.01 -15.32 7.35
N LEU A 390 -34.21 -14.00 7.23
CA LEU A 390 -35.34 -13.29 7.83
C LEU A 390 -36.63 -13.40 7.03
N LEU A 391 -36.53 -13.30 5.69
CA LEU A 391 -37.67 -13.09 4.81
C LEU A 391 -38.21 -14.39 4.20
N PHE A 392 -37.34 -15.30 3.76
CA PHE A 392 -37.72 -16.50 3.01
C PHE A 392 -38.01 -17.63 3.99
N ARG A 393 -39.22 -17.62 4.55
CA ARG A 393 -39.65 -18.53 5.62
C ARG A 393 -40.82 -19.43 5.26
N ASN A 394 -41.58 -19.08 4.22
CA ASN A 394 -42.67 -19.89 3.76
C ASN A 394 -42.15 -20.88 2.72
N THR A 395 -42.53 -22.14 2.85
CA THR A 395 -42.35 -23.16 1.82
C THR A 395 -43.72 -23.54 1.27
N TYR A 396 -43.86 -23.42 -0.04
CA TYR A 396 -45.04 -23.80 -0.80
C TYR A 396 -44.78 -25.15 -1.45
N THR A 397 -45.69 -26.09 -1.31
CA THR A 397 -45.62 -27.37 -2.01
C THR A 397 -46.93 -27.65 -2.72
N PHE A 398 -46.86 -27.99 -4.00
CA PHE A 398 -48.02 -28.28 -4.85
C PHE A 398 -47.62 -29.25 -5.95
N LYS A 399 -48.60 -29.93 -6.55
CA LYS A 399 -48.37 -30.85 -7.67
C LYS A 399 -48.91 -30.29 -8.97
N LEU A 400 -48.17 -30.50 -10.06
CA LEU A 400 -48.50 -30.04 -11.40
C LEU A 400 -48.48 -31.20 -12.39
N GLY A 401 -49.31 -31.10 -13.44
CA GLY A 401 -49.27 -32.05 -14.54
C GLY A 401 -48.13 -31.78 -15.53
N TRP A 402 -47.86 -32.77 -16.40
CA TRP A 402 -46.79 -32.74 -17.40
C TRP A 402 -46.77 -31.53 -18.33
N LYS A 403 -47.89 -30.79 -18.50
CA LYS A 403 -47.92 -29.54 -19.29
C LYS A 403 -46.92 -28.48 -18.81
N TYR A 404 -46.45 -28.59 -17.56
CA TYR A 404 -45.46 -27.70 -16.95
C TYR A 404 -44.07 -28.31 -16.81
N CYS A 405 -43.74 -29.37 -17.57
CA CYS A 405 -42.44 -30.05 -17.52
C CYS A 405 -41.21 -29.19 -17.86
N LEU A 406 -41.41 -27.96 -18.34
CA LEU A 406 -40.34 -26.98 -18.57
C LEU A 406 -40.01 -26.13 -17.34
N LEU A 407 -40.75 -26.28 -16.23
CA LEU A 407 -40.43 -25.61 -14.97
C LEU A 407 -39.18 -26.22 -14.34
N GLU A 408 -38.23 -25.37 -13.98
CA GLU A 408 -36.97 -25.77 -13.38
C GLU A 408 -36.74 -25.03 -12.04
N PRO A 409 -35.86 -25.53 -11.16
CA PRO A 409 -35.46 -24.79 -9.98
C PRO A 409 -34.94 -23.39 -10.33
N MET A 410 -35.30 -22.40 -9.52
CA MET A 410 -35.09 -20.95 -9.67
C MET A 410 -36.04 -20.24 -10.65
N ASP A 411 -36.94 -20.94 -11.34
CA ASP A 411 -38.01 -20.28 -12.08
C ASP A 411 -39.03 -19.62 -11.14
N LEU A 412 -39.68 -18.57 -11.65
CA LEU A 412 -40.76 -17.89 -10.97
C LEU A 412 -42.10 -18.33 -11.54
N VAL A 413 -43.09 -18.54 -10.68
CA VAL A 413 -44.48 -18.76 -11.05
C VAL A 413 -45.39 -17.91 -10.17
N GLU A 414 -46.50 -17.45 -10.74
CA GLU A 414 -47.60 -16.89 -9.97
C GLU A 414 -48.54 -18.02 -9.56
N ILE A 415 -48.91 -18.09 -8.28
CA ILE A 415 -49.91 -19.02 -7.78
C ILE A 415 -51.15 -18.27 -7.31
N THR A 416 -52.31 -18.76 -7.72
CA THR A 416 -53.62 -18.28 -7.26
C THR A 416 -54.38 -19.43 -6.63
N ASP A 417 -54.64 -19.29 -5.33
CA ASP A 417 -55.46 -20.19 -4.54
C ASP A 417 -56.33 -19.35 -3.59
N LEU A 418 -57.64 -19.30 -3.86
CA LEU A 418 -58.56 -18.46 -3.09
C LEU A 418 -58.81 -19.01 -1.68
N GLY A 419 -58.64 -20.32 -1.47
CA GLY A 419 -58.76 -20.98 -0.17
C GLY A 419 -57.67 -20.55 0.81
N LEU A 420 -56.44 -20.39 0.29
CA LEU A 420 -55.29 -19.88 1.04
C LEU A 420 -55.20 -18.35 1.07
N GLY A 421 -56.06 -17.66 0.32
CA GLY A 421 -56.01 -16.21 0.14
C GLY A 421 -54.80 -15.74 -0.68
N ALA A 422 -54.20 -16.63 -1.48
CA ALA A 422 -53.13 -16.31 -2.42
C ALA A 422 -53.76 -15.87 -3.74
N LEU A 423 -53.48 -14.64 -4.18
CA LEU A 423 -53.94 -14.11 -5.46
C LEU A 423 -52.73 -13.59 -6.24
N ALA A 424 -52.39 -14.26 -7.34
CA ALA A 424 -51.21 -13.97 -8.15
C ALA A 424 -49.93 -13.81 -7.30
N LEU A 425 -49.76 -14.68 -6.30
CA LEU A 425 -48.59 -14.66 -5.43
C LEU A 425 -47.39 -15.20 -6.22
N VAL A 426 -46.34 -14.39 -6.38
CA VAL A 426 -45.12 -14.85 -7.03
C VAL A 426 -44.31 -15.69 -6.06
N VAL A 427 -43.97 -16.91 -6.48
CA VAL A 427 -43.09 -17.83 -5.74
C VAL A 427 -41.94 -18.29 -6.63
N ARG A 428 -40.79 -18.57 -6.00
CA ARG A 428 -39.59 -19.10 -6.67
C ARG A 428 -39.48 -20.59 -6.41
N ILE A 429 -39.39 -21.38 -7.47
CA ILE A 429 -39.22 -22.83 -7.36
C ILE A 429 -37.85 -23.13 -6.76
N THR A 430 -37.80 -23.99 -5.74
CA THR A 430 -36.57 -24.46 -5.09
C THR A 430 -36.25 -25.91 -5.43
N ALA A 431 -37.26 -26.72 -5.74
CA ALA A 431 -37.10 -28.09 -6.20
C ALA A 431 -38.26 -28.54 -7.10
N VAL A 432 -37.94 -29.42 -8.04
CA VAL A 432 -38.89 -30.12 -8.92
C VAL A 432 -38.55 -31.60 -8.87
N GLU A 433 -39.52 -32.43 -8.49
CA GLU A 433 -39.40 -33.89 -8.51
C GLU A 433 -40.45 -34.46 -9.46
N GLU A 434 -40.03 -35.33 -10.37
CA GLU A 434 -40.89 -36.03 -11.33
C GLU A 434 -41.11 -37.47 -10.86
N ASP A 435 -42.36 -37.93 -10.83
CA ASP A 435 -42.70 -39.33 -10.59
C ASP A 435 -42.90 -40.13 -11.90
N ASP A 436 -43.01 -41.46 -11.76
CA ASP A 436 -43.15 -42.39 -12.89
C ASP A 436 -44.44 -42.16 -13.70
N GLU A 437 -45.43 -41.46 -13.14
CA GLU A 437 -46.67 -41.08 -13.79
C GLU A 437 -46.61 -39.70 -14.49
N GLY A 438 -45.47 -39.00 -14.44
CA GLY A 438 -45.28 -37.69 -15.06
C GLY A 438 -45.94 -36.54 -14.29
N THR A 439 -46.18 -36.72 -12.99
CA THR A 439 -46.59 -35.65 -12.09
C THR A 439 -45.36 -34.96 -11.52
N LEU A 440 -45.42 -33.63 -11.47
CA LEU A 440 -44.34 -32.79 -10.96
C LEU A 440 -44.69 -32.34 -9.54
N SER A 441 -43.88 -32.74 -8.56
CA SER A 441 -43.94 -32.23 -7.19
C SER A 441 -43.03 -31.01 -7.08
N ILE A 442 -43.64 -29.85 -6.83
CA ILE A 442 -42.94 -28.56 -6.77
C ILE A 442 -42.78 -28.14 -5.32
N SER A 443 -41.57 -27.74 -4.94
CA SER A 443 -41.31 -26.95 -3.74
C SER A 443 -40.90 -25.54 -4.15
N ALA A 444 -41.42 -24.53 -3.47
CA ALA A 444 -41.15 -23.13 -3.75
C ALA A 444 -41.05 -22.28 -2.48
N GLU A 445 -40.45 -21.11 -2.60
CA GLU A 445 -40.34 -20.09 -1.55
C GLU A 445 -40.93 -18.76 -2.02
N ASP A 446 -41.17 -17.83 -1.09
CA ASP A 446 -41.65 -16.48 -1.42
C ASP A 446 -40.72 -15.76 -2.43
N PHE A 447 -41.27 -14.86 -3.25
CA PHE A 447 -40.50 -13.89 -4.01
C PHE A 447 -41.01 -12.46 -3.75
N PHE A 448 -40.29 -11.70 -2.93
CA PHE A 448 -40.74 -10.36 -2.51
C PHE A 448 -40.35 -9.22 -3.48
N GLY A 449 -39.29 -9.41 -4.28
CA GLY A 449 -38.74 -8.41 -5.20
C GLY A 449 -38.11 -7.20 -4.49
N GLY A 450 -36.81 -6.95 -4.70
CA GLY A 450 -36.11 -5.79 -4.14
C GLY A 450 -35.55 -6.00 -2.73
N TYR A 451 -35.63 -7.22 -2.20
CA TYR A 451 -35.16 -7.57 -0.86
C TYR A 451 -33.91 -8.46 -0.87
N SER A 452 -33.45 -8.90 -2.05
CA SER A 452 -32.27 -9.75 -2.22
C SER A 452 -31.03 -8.93 -2.63
N THR A 453 -30.96 -7.67 -2.18
CA THR A 453 -29.84 -6.75 -2.42
C THR A 453 -29.29 -6.18 -1.12
N ALA A 454 -27.97 -6.13 -1.01
CA ALA A 454 -27.28 -5.46 0.09
C ALA A 454 -26.96 -4.00 -0.29
N VAL A 455 -27.37 -3.05 0.55
CA VAL A 455 -26.90 -1.67 0.47
C VAL A 455 -25.49 -1.61 1.05
N VAL A 456 -24.52 -1.18 0.25
CA VAL A 456 -23.13 -1.04 0.67
C VAL A 456 -22.99 0.21 1.54
N TYR A 457 -22.75 0.02 2.83
CA TYR A 457 -22.26 1.08 3.70
C TYR A 457 -20.74 0.94 3.83
N PRO A 458 -19.94 1.91 3.35
CA PRO A 458 -18.50 1.87 3.53
C PRO A 458 -18.20 1.95 5.03
N LYS A 459 -17.83 0.81 5.62
CA LYS A 459 -17.33 0.75 6.99
C LYS A 459 -15.85 1.13 6.94
N GLN A 460 -15.40 1.99 7.85
CA GLN A 460 -13.99 2.34 7.97
C GLN A 460 -13.23 1.12 8.52
N SER A 461 -12.11 0.77 7.88
CA SER A 461 -11.20 -0.29 8.34
C SER A 461 -10.82 -0.07 9.81
N SER A 462 -10.89 -1.12 10.64
CA SER A 462 -10.20 -1.13 11.94
C SER A 462 -8.70 -1.16 11.68
N LEU A 463 -8.09 0.01 11.49
CA LEU A 463 -6.66 0.14 11.29
C LEU A 463 -5.92 -0.12 12.61
N GLY A 464 -5.56 -1.37 12.85
CA GLY A 464 -4.21 -1.62 13.35
C GLY A 464 -3.26 -1.37 12.20
N TYR A 465 -2.36 -0.39 12.32
CA TYR A 465 -1.34 -0.17 11.29
C TYR A 465 -0.46 -1.42 11.18
N VAL A 466 -0.56 -2.12 10.05
CA VAL A 466 0.33 -3.23 9.65
C VAL A 466 1.05 -2.83 8.37
N PRO A 467 2.40 -2.83 8.34
CA PRO A 467 3.14 -2.47 7.14
C PRO A 467 2.91 -3.43 5.95
N ASN A 468 2.27 -2.96 4.87
CA ASN A 468 2.19 -3.68 3.61
C ASN A 468 3.34 -3.26 2.67
N TRP A 469 4.41 -4.06 2.65
CA TRP A 469 5.60 -3.78 1.86
C TRP A 469 5.42 -3.99 0.35
N ASN A 470 4.36 -4.68 -0.09
CA ASN A 470 4.16 -5.06 -1.49
C ASN A 470 3.22 -4.11 -2.26
N SER A 471 2.49 -3.24 -1.57
CA SER A 471 1.58 -2.30 -2.23
C SER A 471 2.38 -1.37 -3.15
N PRO A 472 2.06 -1.27 -4.46
CA PRO A 472 2.76 -0.38 -5.37
C PRO A 472 2.62 1.07 -4.88
N PRO A 473 3.69 1.87 -4.94
CA PRO A 473 3.62 3.27 -4.59
C PRO A 473 2.85 4.05 -5.66
N GLY A 474 2.33 5.20 -5.26
CA GLY A 474 1.95 6.21 -6.24
C GLY A 474 3.13 6.63 -7.10
N ASP A 475 2.87 7.17 -8.28
CA ASP A 475 3.92 7.78 -9.09
C ASP A 475 4.43 9.07 -8.45
N VAL A 476 5.66 9.43 -8.79
CA VAL A 476 6.19 10.75 -8.45
C VAL A 476 5.39 11.80 -9.24
N ASN A 477 4.96 12.84 -8.53
CA ASN A 477 4.41 14.05 -9.14
C ASN A 477 5.53 14.84 -9.86
N ALA A 478 5.18 15.91 -10.57
CA ALA A 478 6.18 16.70 -11.29
C ALA A 478 7.24 17.25 -10.30
N PRO A 479 8.53 16.91 -10.46
CA PRO A 479 9.58 17.29 -9.51
C PRO A 479 9.99 18.75 -9.72
N ILE A 480 10.34 19.44 -8.63
CA ILE A 480 10.99 20.75 -8.71
C ILE A 480 12.49 20.55 -8.49
N ILE A 481 13.29 20.85 -9.51
CA ILE A 481 14.74 20.66 -9.51
C ILE A 481 15.40 22.04 -9.61
N PHE A 482 16.29 22.37 -8.68
CA PHE A 482 16.99 23.65 -8.66
C PHE A 482 18.33 23.57 -7.92
N GLU A 483 19.14 24.60 -8.07
CA GLU A 483 20.39 24.76 -7.33
C GLU A 483 20.24 25.85 -6.26
N PRO A 484 20.59 25.59 -5.00
CA PRO A 484 20.55 26.60 -3.95
C PRO A 484 21.68 27.63 -4.14
N PRO A 485 21.51 28.87 -3.65
CA PRO A 485 22.59 29.84 -3.58
C PRO A 485 23.72 29.36 -2.65
N ALA A 486 24.94 29.83 -2.90
CA ALA A 486 26.14 29.49 -2.12
C ALA A 486 25.98 29.69 -0.60
N ALA A 487 25.13 30.63 -0.17
CA ALA A 487 24.87 30.91 1.25
C ALA A 487 24.13 29.79 1.99
N LEU A 488 23.47 28.87 1.27
CA LEU A 488 22.79 27.69 1.83
C LEU A 488 23.64 26.42 1.81
N LEU A 489 24.84 26.49 1.22
CA LEU A 489 25.76 25.36 1.09
C LEU A 489 26.79 25.39 2.22
N THR A 490 27.04 24.22 2.82
CA THR A 490 28.08 24.03 3.85
C THR A 490 29.38 23.50 3.25
N SER A 491 29.31 22.66 2.23
CA SER A 491 30.47 22.16 1.47
C SER A 491 30.04 21.55 0.12
N GLY A 492 30.81 21.81 -0.94
CA GLY A 492 30.51 21.27 -2.28
C GLY A 492 29.34 21.98 -2.96
N LEU A 493 29.03 21.55 -4.19
CA LEU A 493 27.87 22.02 -4.95
C LEU A 493 26.77 20.98 -4.87
N GLU A 494 25.52 21.41 -4.76
CA GLU A 494 24.36 20.52 -4.62
C GLU A 494 23.26 20.87 -5.62
N ILE A 495 22.53 19.85 -6.05
CA ILE A 495 21.21 19.97 -6.66
C ILE A 495 20.17 19.59 -5.62
N TRP A 496 19.14 20.42 -5.51
CA TRP A 496 18.02 20.23 -4.61
C TRP A 496 16.80 19.79 -5.41
N VAL A 497 16.07 18.83 -4.87
CA VAL A 497 14.84 18.31 -5.47
C VAL A 497 13.71 18.30 -4.45
N ALA A 498 12.59 18.92 -4.80
CA ALA A 498 11.32 18.72 -4.11
C ALA A 498 10.57 17.60 -4.84
N LEU A 499 10.20 16.56 -4.11
CA LEU A 499 9.46 15.41 -4.63
C LEU A 499 8.19 15.21 -3.81
N SER A 500 7.09 14.92 -4.49
CA SER A 500 5.86 14.43 -3.89
C SER A 500 5.32 13.30 -4.76
N GLY A 501 4.27 12.60 -4.32
CA GLY A 501 3.65 11.56 -5.15
C GLY A 501 2.20 11.29 -4.80
N GLY A 502 1.60 10.40 -5.59
CA GLY A 502 0.20 10.01 -5.48
C GLY A 502 -0.12 9.15 -4.24
N THR A 503 -1.31 8.55 -4.24
CA THR A 503 -1.76 7.67 -3.16
C THR A 503 -0.72 6.58 -2.87
N ASN A 504 -0.47 6.31 -1.58
CA ASN A 504 0.50 5.31 -1.12
C ASN A 504 1.99 5.65 -1.41
N TRP A 505 2.33 6.86 -1.86
CA TRP A 505 3.73 7.29 -2.01
C TRP A 505 4.39 7.56 -0.66
N GLY A 506 5.55 6.95 -0.40
CA GLY A 506 6.33 7.11 0.84
C GLY A 506 7.76 7.60 0.64
N GLY A 507 8.17 7.86 -0.59
CA GLY A 507 9.52 8.32 -0.91
C GLY A 507 9.93 7.92 -2.31
N ALA A 508 11.10 8.36 -2.74
CA ALA A 508 11.70 7.92 -4.00
C ALA A 508 13.22 7.84 -3.92
N GLN A 509 13.78 6.84 -4.59
CA GLN A 509 15.21 6.79 -4.90
C GLN A 509 15.51 7.75 -6.06
N VAL A 510 16.52 8.59 -5.90
CA VAL A 510 16.98 9.56 -6.88
C VAL A 510 18.17 8.99 -7.64
N TRP A 511 17.99 8.80 -8.93
CA TRP A 511 18.99 8.27 -9.84
C TRP A 511 19.44 9.37 -10.79
N ILE A 512 20.75 9.60 -10.91
CA ILE A 512 21.35 10.66 -11.73
C ILE A 512 22.26 10.04 -12.80
N SER A 513 22.26 10.63 -13.99
CA SER A 513 23.09 10.27 -15.13
C SER A 513 23.61 11.51 -15.84
N SER A 514 24.82 11.44 -16.39
CA SER A 514 25.41 12.47 -17.25
C SER A 514 25.23 12.21 -18.76
N ASP A 515 24.84 10.99 -19.13
CA ASP A 515 24.73 10.54 -20.54
C ASP A 515 23.28 10.18 -20.94
N GLY A 516 22.37 10.05 -19.97
CA GLY A 516 20.97 9.66 -20.18
C GLY A 516 20.76 8.15 -20.35
N ASN A 517 21.83 7.35 -20.27
CA ASN A 517 21.80 5.90 -20.45
C ASN A 517 22.18 5.14 -19.17
N SER A 518 23.24 5.59 -18.49
CA SER A 518 23.81 4.95 -17.31
C SER A 518 23.45 5.76 -16.06
N TYR A 519 22.59 5.19 -15.22
CA TYR A 519 22.09 5.86 -14.01
C TYR A 519 22.78 5.33 -12.76
N ALA A 520 23.24 6.24 -11.89
CA ALA A 520 23.78 5.93 -10.57
C ALA A 520 22.83 6.45 -9.48
N LEU A 521 22.68 5.67 -8.40
CA LEU A 521 21.90 6.08 -7.24
C LEU A 521 22.60 7.23 -6.52
N ALA A 522 21.96 8.40 -6.47
CA ALA A 522 22.46 9.57 -5.75
C ALA A 522 22.00 9.57 -4.28
N GLY A 523 20.84 8.97 -4.00
CA GLY A 523 20.32 8.76 -2.65
C GLY A 523 18.80 8.63 -2.65
N THR A 524 18.17 8.87 -1.49
CA THR A 524 16.74 8.63 -1.28
C THR A 524 16.08 9.80 -0.58
N VAL A 525 14.91 10.20 -1.08
CA VAL A 525 13.99 11.14 -0.40
C VAL A 525 12.90 10.32 0.28
N ASN A 526 12.73 10.49 1.59
CA ASN A 526 11.86 9.64 2.43
C ASN A 526 10.56 10.33 2.87
N SER A 527 10.31 11.55 2.41
CA SER A 527 9.15 12.36 2.81
C SER A 527 8.67 13.20 1.64
N SER A 528 7.36 13.45 1.57
CA SER A 528 6.78 14.32 0.54
C SER A 528 7.11 15.77 0.84
N ALA A 529 7.60 16.49 -0.17
CA ALA A 529 7.80 17.92 -0.11
C ALA A 529 6.47 18.66 -0.29
N VAL A 530 6.32 19.79 0.39
CA VAL A 530 5.19 20.69 0.18
C VAL A 530 5.48 21.52 -1.07
N GLN A 531 4.85 21.16 -2.19
CA GLN A 531 5.08 21.77 -3.50
C GLN A 531 3.79 22.05 -4.26
N GLY A 532 3.89 22.90 -5.28
CA GLY A 532 2.77 23.22 -6.16
C GLY A 532 3.10 24.39 -7.07
N VAL A 533 2.09 25.19 -7.40
CA VAL A 533 2.22 26.31 -8.33
C VAL A 533 1.50 27.57 -7.84
N LEU A 534 1.90 28.73 -8.36
CA LEU A 534 1.20 29.98 -8.13
C LEU A 534 -0.13 30.03 -8.88
N THR A 535 -1.14 30.68 -8.30
CA THR A 535 -2.47 30.87 -8.92
C THR A 535 -2.75 32.32 -9.32
N ALA A 536 -1.90 33.26 -8.92
CA ALA A 536 -1.98 34.68 -9.23
C ALA A 536 -0.56 35.26 -9.43
N ASP A 537 -0.47 36.41 -10.09
CA ASP A 537 0.80 37.12 -10.23
C ASP A 537 1.32 37.60 -8.86
N LEU A 538 2.63 37.46 -8.64
CA LEU A 538 3.36 38.10 -7.55
C LEU A 538 4.32 39.15 -8.14
N PRO A 539 3.97 40.45 -8.08
CA PRO A 539 4.84 41.52 -8.55
C PRO A 539 6.14 41.65 -7.72
N PRO A 540 7.21 42.26 -8.28
CA PRO A 540 8.41 42.57 -7.52
C PRO A 540 8.13 43.67 -6.50
N HIS A 541 8.64 43.50 -5.27
CA HIS A 541 8.51 44.49 -4.20
C HIS A 541 9.68 44.36 -3.23
N SER A 542 10.04 45.46 -2.55
CA SER A 542 11.08 45.45 -1.51
C SER A 542 10.69 44.56 -0.33
N SER A 543 11.69 43.94 0.32
CA SER A 543 11.51 43.09 1.50
C SER A 543 11.55 43.92 2.80
N PRO A 544 10.65 43.71 3.78
CA PRO A 544 9.47 42.86 3.71
C PRO A 544 8.36 43.46 2.83
N ASP A 545 7.74 42.61 2.02
CA ASP A 545 6.57 42.92 1.21
C ASP A 545 5.30 42.67 2.05
N LEU A 546 4.70 43.79 2.48
CA LEU A 546 3.45 43.82 3.24
C LEU A 546 2.23 44.12 2.35
N THR A 547 2.45 44.31 1.04
CA THR A 547 1.44 44.79 0.10
C THR A 547 0.90 43.65 -0.75
N ASN A 548 1.79 42.88 -1.37
CA ASN A 548 1.39 41.80 -2.26
C ASN A 548 1.14 40.51 -1.49
N THR A 549 0.34 39.65 -2.10
CA THR A 549 0.02 38.33 -1.57
C THR A 549 0.53 37.26 -2.51
N LEU A 550 1.07 36.18 -1.96
CA LEU A 550 1.50 35.02 -2.73
C LEU A 550 0.41 33.93 -2.65
N SER A 551 -0.29 33.70 -3.76
CA SER A 551 -1.36 32.70 -3.84
C SER A 551 -0.83 31.41 -4.44
N VAL A 552 -0.95 30.30 -3.70
CA VAL A 552 -0.37 28.98 -4.06
C VAL A 552 -1.43 27.88 -4.05
N ASP A 553 -1.30 26.94 -4.98
CA ASP A 553 -2.08 25.71 -5.09
C ASP A 553 -1.17 24.50 -4.88
N LEU A 554 -1.39 23.78 -3.79
CA LEU A 554 -0.62 22.62 -3.34
C LEU A 554 -1.40 21.33 -3.55
N THR A 555 -2.42 21.33 -4.43
CA THR A 555 -3.27 20.16 -4.67
C THR A 555 -2.45 18.93 -5.07
N GLU A 556 -1.39 19.12 -5.85
CA GLU A 556 -0.49 18.05 -6.29
C GLU A 556 0.18 17.35 -5.11
N SER A 557 0.76 18.10 -4.17
CA SER A 557 1.51 17.52 -3.04
C SER A 557 0.65 17.24 -1.81
N GLN A 558 -0.59 17.74 -1.78
CA GLN A 558 -1.48 17.75 -0.60
C GLN A 558 -0.82 18.36 0.65
N GLY A 559 0.16 19.25 0.44
CA GLY A 559 0.95 19.83 1.52
C GLY A 559 0.18 20.90 2.30
N GLN A 560 0.54 21.06 3.58
CA GLN A 560 -0.05 22.06 4.46
C GLN A 560 0.98 23.13 4.83
N LEU A 561 0.54 24.39 4.88
CA LEU A 561 1.35 25.52 5.30
C LEU A 561 0.81 26.11 6.61
N ALA A 562 1.71 26.39 7.53
CA ALA A 562 1.40 27.00 8.82
C ALA A 562 1.90 28.45 8.88
N SER A 563 1.17 29.29 9.61
CA SER A 563 1.62 30.65 9.95
C SER A 563 2.66 30.61 11.07
N VAL A 564 3.58 31.56 11.07
CA VAL A 564 4.64 31.70 12.09
C VAL A 564 4.65 33.13 12.67
N SER A 565 5.46 33.34 13.70
CA SER A 565 5.65 34.70 14.25
C SER A 565 6.38 35.61 13.24
N THR A 566 6.21 36.92 13.35
CA THR A 566 6.94 37.89 12.50
C THR A 566 8.46 37.71 12.62
N ALA A 567 8.96 37.40 13.83
CA ALA A 567 10.37 37.16 14.07
C ALA A 567 10.87 35.88 13.36
N ASP A 568 10.08 34.81 13.40
CA ASP A 568 10.42 33.55 12.72
C ASP A 568 10.41 33.71 11.19
N ALA A 569 9.44 34.45 10.65
CA ALA A 569 9.39 34.76 9.23
C ALA A 569 10.60 35.62 8.78
N ALA A 570 10.98 36.63 9.58
CA ALA A 570 12.18 37.44 9.34
C ALA A 570 13.48 36.62 9.41
N ASN A 571 13.50 35.59 10.26
CA ASN A 571 14.59 34.61 10.36
C ASN A 571 14.50 33.51 9.29
N LEU A 572 13.63 33.66 8.29
CA LEU A 572 13.46 32.75 7.17
C LEU A 572 13.04 31.32 7.56
N VAL A 573 12.37 31.15 8.71
CA VAL A 573 11.90 29.84 9.16
C VAL A 573 10.99 29.20 8.13
N THR A 574 10.18 29.99 7.40
CA THR A 574 9.24 29.58 6.35
C THR A 574 9.80 29.68 4.93
N LEU A 575 11.12 29.57 4.75
CA LEU A 575 11.79 29.68 3.45
C LEU A 575 11.12 28.86 2.33
N CYS A 576 10.82 29.48 1.21
CA CYS A 576 10.19 28.89 0.04
C CYS A 576 11.02 29.21 -1.20
N TYR A 577 10.98 28.30 -2.16
CA TYR A 577 11.37 28.53 -3.53
C TYR A 577 10.15 28.93 -4.34
N VAL A 578 10.26 30.03 -5.10
CA VAL A 578 9.21 30.58 -5.96
C VAL A 578 9.83 30.98 -7.29
N GLY A 579 9.70 30.16 -8.33
CA GLY A 579 10.14 30.51 -9.69
C GLY A 579 11.62 30.90 -9.86
N GLY A 580 12.50 30.57 -8.90
CA GLY A 580 13.90 30.99 -8.87
C GLY A 580 14.24 32.01 -7.76
N GLU A 581 13.24 32.62 -7.15
CA GLU A 581 13.39 33.46 -5.97
C GLU A 581 13.27 32.64 -4.70
N LEU A 582 14.07 32.96 -3.68
CA LEU A 582 13.87 32.47 -2.32
C LEU A 582 13.20 33.55 -1.48
N LEU A 583 12.12 33.21 -0.79
CA LEU A 583 11.42 34.14 0.10
C LEU A 583 10.83 33.40 1.29
N ALA A 584 10.47 34.11 2.36
CA ALA A 584 9.72 33.54 3.49
C ALA A 584 8.38 34.26 3.67
N TYR A 585 7.44 33.66 4.40
CA TYR A 585 6.12 34.25 4.67
C TYR A 585 5.78 34.18 6.15
N GLN A 586 5.00 35.13 6.65
CA GLN A 586 4.51 35.07 8.04
C GLN A 586 3.19 34.32 8.14
N THR A 587 2.20 34.74 7.35
CA THR A 587 0.83 34.26 7.48
C THR A 587 0.47 33.38 6.30
N ALA A 588 -0.06 32.20 6.58
CA ALA A 588 -0.68 31.31 5.60
C ALA A 588 -2.18 31.21 5.90
N THR A 589 -3.01 31.70 4.98
CA THR A 589 -4.47 31.62 5.08
C THR A 589 -4.99 30.60 4.07
N LEU A 590 -5.63 29.54 4.56
CA LEU A 590 -6.29 28.55 3.71
C LEU A 590 -7.53 29.18 3.07
N THR A 591 -7.60 29.16 1.74
CA THR A 591 -8.69 29.77 0.96
C THR A 591 -9.60 28.71 0.33
N ALA A 592 -9.06 27.54 0.03
CA ALA A 592 -9.77 26.31 -0.37
C ALA A 592 -8.89 25.10 -0.02
N ALA A 593 -9.40 23.88 -0.19
CA ALA A 593 -8.59 22.66 0.03
C ALA A 593 -7.25 22.75 -0.72
N SER A 594 -6.13 22.64 0.02
CA SER A 594 -4.75 22.75 -0.47
C SER A 594 -4.38 24.08 -1.16
N LYS A 595 -5.19 25.13 -1.05
CA LYS A 595 -4.90 26.46 -1.65
C LYS A 595 -4.75 27.52 -0.58
N TYR A 596 -3.62 28.24 -0.62
CA TYR A 596 -3.26 29.21 0.40
C TYR A 596 -3.00 30.59 -0.19
N THR A 597 -3.34 31.62 0.56
CA THR A 597 -2.84 32.98 0.35
C THR A 597 -1.83 33.27 1.45
N LEU A 598 -0.61 33.63 1.04
CA LEU A 598 0.51 33.92 1.93
C LEU A 598 0.75 35.43 1.97
N THR A 599 0.91 35.98 3.18
CA THR A 599 1.10 37.42 3.38
C THR A 599 2.26 37.72 4.34
N THR A 600 2.74 38.97 4.28
CA THR A 600 3.97 39.43 4.92
C THR A 600 5.17 38.60 4.45
N LEU A 601 5.64 38.93 3.24
CA LEU A 601 6.65 38.16 2.53
C LEU A 601 8.04 38.79 2.72
N TYR A 602 9.02 37.99 3.13
CA TYR A 602 10.42 38.39 3.17
C TYR A 602 11.08 37.94 1.86
N ARG A 603 11.01 38.81 0.86
CA ARG A 603 11.49 38.61 -0.53
C ARG A 603 13.03 38.61 -0.62
N GLY A 604 13.57 37.98 -1.67
CA GLY A 604 15.01 38.03 -2.01
C GLY A 604 15.95 37.40 -0.98
N ALA A 605 15.49 36.37 -0.26
CA ALA A 605 16.28 35.66 0.73
C ALA A 605 17.59 35.13 0.12
N TYR A 606 18.67 35.19 0.91
CA TYR A 606 20.02 34.75 0.51
C TYR A 606 20.58 35.41 -0.75
N GLY A 607 20.09 36.59 -1.13
CA GLY A 607 20.55 37.32 -2.31
C GLY A 607 19.90 36.85 -3.62
N SER A 608 18.85 36.02 -3.55
CA SER A 608 18.06 35.66 -4.73
C SER A 608 17.41 36.91 -5.35
N THR A 609 17.26 36.90 -6.68
CA THR A 609 16.74 38.06 -7.40
C THR A 609 15.23 38.17 -7.21
N ILE A 610 14.76 39.36 -6.79
CA ILE A 610 13.33 39.66 -6.70
C ILE A 610 12.82 40.00 -8.10
N THR A 611 11.92 39.16 -8.62
CA THR A 611 11.28 39.33 -9.94
C THR A 611 9.76 39.30 -9.82
N ASP A 612 9.08 39.53 -10.95
CA ASP A 612 7.70 39.10 -11.14
C ASP A 612 7.62 37.57 -11.25
N HIS A 613 6.53 37.00 -10.73
CA HIS A 613 6.20 35.58 -10.90
C HIS A 613 4.76 35.45 -11.36
N SER A 614 4.53 34.78 -12.49
CA SER A 614 3.17 34.56 -13.03
C SER A 614 2.49 33.31 -12.48
N PRO A 615 1.15 33.18 -12.63
CA PRO A 615 0.45 31.92 -12.39
C PRO A 615 1.14 30.75 -13.10
N GLY A 616 1.25 29.61 -12.41
CA GLY A 616 2.00 28.45 -12.88
C GLY A 616 3.49 28.43 -12.48
N ALA A 617 4.04 29.52 -11.93
CA ALA A 617 5.39 29.50 -11.37
C ALA A 617 5.50 28.45 -10.25
N LEU A 618 6.58 27.68 -10.25
CA LEU A 618 6.81 26.59 -9.31
C LEU A 618 6.99 27.11 -7.88
N PHE A 619 6.35 26.44 -6.93
CA PHE A 619 6.44 26.73 -5.50
C PHE A 619 6.88 25.48 -4.74
N ALA A 620 7.86 25.64 -3.83
CA ALA A 620 8.21 24.60 -2.87
C ALA A 620 8.56 25.20 -1.50
N ARG A 621 8.05 24.61 -0.43
CA ARG A 621 8.51 24.92 0.93
C ARG A 621 9.83 24.21 1.20
N LEU A 622 10.85 24.95 1.61
CA LEU A 622 12.18 24.41 1.86
C LEU A 622 12.34 23.99 3.32
N ASP A 623 12.14 22.69 3.59
CA ASP A 623 12.34 22.07 4.89
C ASP A 623 13.18 20.77 4.78
N GLY A 624 13.05 19.87 5.77
CA GLY A 624 13.78 18.60 5.79
C GLY A 624 13.35 17.58 4.73
N SER A 625 12.28 17.84 3.97
CA SER A 625 11.78 16.97 2.90
C SER A 625 12.54 17.14 1.57
N ILE A 626 13.30 18.24 1.41
CA ILE A 626 14.04 18.51 0.17
C ILE A 626 15.25 17.58 0.06
N GLY A 627 15.30 16.80 -1.03
CA GLY A 627 16.46 15.98 -1.35
C GLY A 627 17.63 16.85 -1.80
N ARG A 628 18.83 16.59 -1.27
CA ARG A 628 20.05 17.37 -1.56
C ARG A 628 21.13 16.42 -2.06
N PHE A 629 21.64 16.66 -3.27
CA PHE A 629 22.55 15.75 -3.96
C PHE A 629 23.77 16.48 -4.48
N SER A 630 24.95 16.07 -4.05
CA SER A 630 26.19 16.72 -4.47
C SER A 630 26.54 16.46 -5.94
N TYR A 631 27.15 17.44 -6.60
CA TYR A 631 27.66 17.31 -7.95
C TYR A 631 29.06 17.95 -8.10
N PRO A 632 29.94 17.42 -8.99
CA PRO A 632 31.25 18.02 -9.23
C PRO A 632 31.15 19.26 -10.14
N ASN A 633 32.03 20.24 -9.93
CA ASN A 633 32.06 21.49 -10.73
C ASN A 633 32.22 21.27 -12.25
N THR A 634 32.69 20.10 -12.68
CA THR A 634 32.82 19.71 -14.09
C THR A 634 31.46 19.57 -14.80
N LEU A 635 30.36 19.46 -14.06
CA LEU A 635 29.01 19.38 -14.62
C LEU A 635 28.39 20.75 -14.86
N ILE A 636 29.00 21.86 -14.41
CA ILE A 636 28.49 23.20 -14.69
C ILE A 636 28.45 23.45 -16.21
N GLY A 637 27.30 23.89 -16.71
CA GLY A 637 27.00 24.06 -18.13
C GLY A 637 26.59 22.78 -18.86
N GLN A 638 26.49 21.64 -18.17
CA GLN A 638 26.05 20.35 -18.74
C GLN A 638 24.61 20.04 -18.33
N THR A 639 23.92 19.29 -19.19
CA THR A 639 22.62 18.68 -18.86
C THR A 639 22.83 17.36 -18.11
N ILE A 640 22.16 17.21 -16.97
CA ILE A 640 22.03 15.95 -16.26
C ILE A 640 20.63 15.36 -16.44
N TYR A 641 20.53 14.04 -16.27
CA TYR A 641 19.30 13.27 -16.41
C TYR A 641 18.95 12.62 -15.08
N LEU A 642 17.71 12.76 -14.64
CA LEU A 642 17.21 12.26 -13.36
C LEU A 642 16.03 11.31 -13.56
N LYS A 643 16.01 10.24 -12.76
CA LYS A 643 14.87 9.34 -12.59
C LYS A 643 14.54 9.20 -11.11
N PHE A 644 13.26 9.10 -10.79
CA PHE A 644 12.77 9.03 -9.42
C PHE A 644 11.95 7.75 -9.25
N ALA A 645 12.56 6.73 -8.65
CA ALA A 645 11.89 5.45 -8.43
C ALA A 645 11.13 5.48 -7.10
N SER A 646 9.81 5.57 -7.15
CA SER A 646 8.97 5.67 -5.96
C SER A 646 9.02 4.39 -5.10
N MET A 647 8.76 4.57 -3.82
CA MET A 647 8.57 3.54 -2.80
C MET A 647 7.30 3.87 -2.00
N ASN A 648 6.66 2.86 -1.42
CA ASN A 648 5.40 3.05 -0.72
C ASN A 648 5.59 3.65 0.68
N ILE A 649 4.51 3.96 1.39
CA ILE A 649 4.54 4.56 2.74
C ILE A 649 5.33 3.78 3.79
N VAL A 650 5.62 2.50 3.54
CA VAL A 650 6.45 1.66 4.42
C VAL A 650 7.84 1.39 3.87
N GLY A 651 8.20 1.94 2.71
CA GLY A 651 9.53 1.80 2.08
C GLY A 651 9.67 0.59 1.14
N GLY A 652 8.56 -0.06 0.76
CA GLY A 652 8.52 -1.19 -0.18
C GLY A 652 7.99 -0.81 -1.58
N GLY A 653 7.70 -1.80 -2.43
CA GLY A 653 7.11 -1.59 -3.77
C GLY A 653 7.96 -0.79 -4.77
N LEU A 654 9.30 -0.84 -4.67
CA LEU A 654 10.20 0.00 -5.47
C LEU A 654 9.92 -0.13 -6.99
N GLN A 655 9.70 1.01 -7.66
CA GLN A 655 9.41 1.04 -9.08
C GLN A 655 10.63 0.67 -9.97
N ASN A 656 10.37 0.02 -11.10
CA ASN A 656 11.41 -0.39 -12.04
C ASN A 656 11.96 0.81 -12.83
N LEU A 657 13.26 1.08 -12.68
CA LEU A 657 13.97 2.21 -13.29
C LEU A 657 13.82 2.32 -14.82
N SER A 658 13.64 1.20 -15.53
CA SER A 658 13.51 1.19 -16.99
C SER A 658 12.19 1.80 -17.49
N SER A 659 11.14 1.76 -16.68
CA SER A 659 9.80 2.25 -17.01
C SER A 659 9.55 3.72 -16.66
N LEU A 660 10.49 4.34 -15.94
CA LEU A 660 10.29 5.67 -15.37
C LEU A 660 10.56 6.82 -16.35
N PRO A 661 9.81 7.93 -16.25
CA PRO A 661 10.07 9.14 -17.01
C PRO A 661 11.45 9.72 -16.67
N VAL A 662 12.08 10.33 -17.68
CA VAL A 662 13.37 11.01 -17.54
C VAL A 662 13.13 12.51 -17.40
N TYR A 663 13.69 13.09 -16.34
CA TYR A 663 13.73 14.54 -16.13
C TYR A 663 15.13 15.06 -16.45
N THR A 664 15.22 16.25 -17.02
CA THR A 664 16.50 16.88 -17.38
C THR A 664 16.70 18.19 -16.63
N TYR A 665 17.93 18.47 -16.23
CA TYR A 665 18.29 19.74 -15.63
C TYR A 665 19.65 20.22 -16.15
N GLU A 666 19.74 21.48 -16.58
CA GLU A 666 21.00 22.12 -16.95
C GLU A 666 21.63 22.73 -15.70
N VAL A 667 22.83 22.27 -15.35
CA VAL A 667 23.54 22.74 -14.16
C VAL A 667 24.11 24.14 -14.43
N LYS A 668 23.67 25.13 -13.66
CA LYS A 668 24.02 26.55 -13.86
C LYS A 668 25.21 27.00 -13.02
N GLY A 669 25.50 26.31 -11.92
CA GLY A 669 26.58 26.67 -11.00
C GLY A 669 26.23 27.79 -10.01
N THR A 670 24.95 28.00 -9.68
CA THR A 670 24.51 29.09 -8.77
C THR A 670 25.02 28.93 -7.33
N GLY A 671 25.37 27.70 -6.94
CA GLY A 671 26.02 27.39 -5.68
C GLY A 671 27.50 27.78 -5.60
N GLN A 672 28.13 28.13 -6.74
CA GLN A 672 29.53 28.52 -6.77
C GLN A 672 29.68 29.99 -6.36
N ALA A 673 30.16 30.23 -5.14
CA ALA A 673 30.47 31.59 -4.68
C ALA A 673 31.48 32.24 -5.64
N SER A 674 31.07 33.29 -6.34
CA SER A 674 31.96 34.07 -7.19
C SER A 674 32.74 35.04 -6.32
N SER A 675 34.03 34.79 -6.04
CA SER A 675 34.85 35.74 -5.29
C SER A 675 35.13 36.98 -6.13
N ILE A 676 35.05 38.16 -5.51
CA ILE A 676 35.55 39.42 -6.06
C ILE A 676 36.78 39.87 -5.28
N ILE A 677 37.79 40.30 -6.01
CA ILE A 677 39.03 40.84 -5.47
C ILE A 677 39.08 42.32 -5.80
N VAL A 678 39.11 43.16 -4.78
CA VAL A 678 39.36 44.59 -4.90
C VAL A 678 40.80 44.85 -4.46
N SER A 679 41.69 45.05 -5.43
CA SER A 679 43.10 45.35 -5.17
C SER A 679 43.39 46.83 -5.31
N GLY A 680 44.43 47.29 -4.61
CA GLY A 680 44.92 48.65 -4.69
C GLY A 680 46.36 48.74 -4.21
N SER A 681 47.03 49.84 -4.58
CA SER A 681 48.37 50.16 -4.11
C SER A 681 48.54 51.66 -4.02
N PHE A 682 49.39 52.10 -3.12
CA PHE A 682 49.72 53.50 -2.92
C PHE A 682 51.24 53.66 -2.81
N SER A 683 51.83 54.40 -3.77
CA SER A 683 53.26 54.70 -3.76
C SER A 683 53.53 55.95 -2.92
N GLY A 684 54.53 55.89 -2.04
CA GLY A 684 54.85 56.96 -1.10
C GLY A 684 54.13 56.84 0.24
N ARG A 685 54.19 57.92 1.02
CA ARG A 685 53.67 57.98 2.40
C ARG A 685 52.25 58.57 2.42
N PRO A 686 51.24 57.88 2.99
CA PRO A 686 49.90 58.44 3.11
C PRO A 686 49.86 59.71 3.97
N THR A 687 49.16 60.74 3.49
CA THR A 687 48.91 61.96 4.26
C THR A 687 47.69 61.80 5.18
N ALA A 688 47.53 62.72 6.13
CA ALA A 688 46.44 62.65 7.11
C ALA A 688 45.07 62.59 6.43
N SER A 689 44.25 61.62 6.85
CA SER A 689 42.88 61.39 6.35
C SER A 689 42.77 61.17 4.83
N LEU A 690 43.86 60.80 4.15
CA LEU A 690 43.86 60.53 2.72
C LEU A 690 42.98 59.33 2.39
N VAL A 691 42.09 59.47 1.39
CA VAL A 691 41.37 58.34 0.79
C VAL A 691 42.30 57.66 -0.22
N LEU A 692 42.78 56.46 0.09
CA LEU A 692 43.73 55.72 -0.75
C LEU A 692 43.04 54.98 -1.90
N GLN A 693 41.78 54.59 -1.71
CA GLN A 693 40.96 53.95 -2.73
C GLN A 693 39.49 54.26 -2.49
N SER A 694 38.76 54.41 -3.60
CA SER A 694 37.31 54.30 -3.65
C SER A 694 36.95 53.32 -4.77
N TYR A 695 36.12 52.34 -4.46
CA TYR A 695 35.66 51.33 -5.40
C TYR A 695 34.14 51.24 -5.36
N VAL A 696 33.49 51.35 -6.51
CA VAL A 696 32.03 51.28 -6.64
C VAL A 696 31.65 49.87 -7.09
N PHE A 697 30.80 49.20 -6.31
CA PHE A 697 30.31 47.88 -6.71
C PHE A 697 29.19 48.00 -7.74
N ALA A 698 29.27 47.18 -8.81
CA ALA A 698 28.25 47.11 -9.86
C ALA A 698 27.10 46.13 -9.56
N GLY A 699 27.18 45.40 -8.44
CA GLY A 699 26.21 44.39 -8.01
C GLY A 699 26.44 44.00 -6.55
N PRO A 700 25.57 43.18 -5.95
CA PRO A 700 25.66 42.82 -4.54
C PRO A 700 26.96 42.06 -4.23
N VAL A 701 27.72 42.56 -3.25
CA VAL A 701 28.96 41.94 -2.76
C VAL A 701 28.95 41.95 -1.24
N THR A 702 29.22 40.80 -0.63
CA THR A 702 29.37 40.69 0.82
C THR A 702 30.84 40.58 1.18
N LEU A 703 31.34 41.51 1.99
CA LEU A 703 32.63 41.38 2.65
C LEU A 703 32.48 40.51 3.91
N PRO A 704 33.23 39.40 4.06
CA PRO A 704 33.08 38.50 5.19
C PRO A 704 33.60 39.10 6.50
N ALA A 705 33.08 38.63 7.64
CA ALA A 705 33.61 38.94 8.97
C ALA A 705 35.13 38.66 9.04
N GLY A 706 35.89 39.56 9.66
CA GLY A 706 37.36 39.51 9.70
C GLY A 706 38.08 39.66 8.34
N LEU A 707 37.36 39.86 7.22
CA LEU A 707 37.94 39.96 5.87
C LEU A 707 38.88 38.80 5.51
N SER A 708 38.48 37.58 5.86
CA SER A 708 39.25 36.36 5.59
C SER A 708 39.70 36.28 4.12
N GLY A 709 40.96 35.94 3.90
CA GLY A 709 41.57 35.92 2.56
C GLY A 709 42.14 37.26 2.07
N SER A 710 41.76 38.39 2.68
CA SER A 710 42.36 39.71 2.36
C SER A 710 43.81 39.80 2.81
N ARG A 711 44.62 40.58 2.10
CA ARG A 711 46.06 40.75 2.36
C ARG A 711 46.47 42.20 2.14
N ALA A 712 47.41 42.69 2.93
CA ALA A 712 48.06 43.96 2.69
C ALA A 712 49.51 43.93 3.14
N THR A 713 50.33 44.73 2.48
CA THR A 713 51.75 44.88 2.79
C THR A 713 52.22 46.32 2.60
N ALA A 714 53.31 46.67 3.25
CA ALA A 714 54.02 47.93 3.09
C ALA A 714 55.50 47.64 2.78
N ALA A 715 56.09 48.35 1.81
CA ALA A 715 57.52 48.24 1.55
C ALA A 715 58.35 48.97 2.62
N THR A 716 57.79 49.99 3.26
CA THR A 716 58.40 50.65 4.43
C THR A 716 57.46 50.48 5.62
N ALA A 717 57.90 49.73 6.63
CA ALA A 717 57.08 49.39 7.79
C ALA A 717 56.79 50.61 8.68
N ALA A 718 55.69 50.56 9.43
CA ALA A 718 55.33 51.62 10.37
C ALA A 718 56.22 51.60 11.62
N THR A 719 56.53 52.77 12.18
CA THR A 719 57.18 52.89 13.49
C THR A 719 56.21 52.78 14.67
N ALA A 720 54.94 53.07 14.45
CA ALA A 720 53.84 52.92 15.40
C ALA A 720 52.64 52.19 14.78
N SER A 721 51.74 51.66 15.62
CA SER A 721 50.53 51.01 15.15
C SER A 721 49.68 52.00 14.34
N THR A 722 49.40 51.66 13.09
CA THR A 722 48.73 52.56 12.14
C THR A 722 47.46 51.91 11.62
N THR A 723 46.32 52.54 11.88
CA THR A 723 44.98 52.02 11.55
C THR A 723 44.38 52.79 10.39
N PHE A 724 44.09 52.09 9.30
CA PHE A 724 43.30 52.58 8.18
C PHE A 724 41.85 52.17 8.36
N ASN A 725 40.94 53.09 8.07
CA ASN A 725 39.50 52.83 8.13
C ASN A 725 39.03 52.24 6.80
N ILE A 726 38.29 51.14 6.89
CA ILE A 726 37.56 50.55 5.77
C ILE A 726 36.13 51.05 5.90
N GLN A 727 35.65 51.76 4.89
CA GLN A 727 34.40 52.48 4.93
C GLN A 727 33.42 52.00 3.86
N LYS A 728 32.13 51.96 4.22
CA LYS A 728 31.00 51.86 3.31
C LYS A 728 30.30 53.21 3.25
N ASN A 729 30.25 53.84 2.07
CA ASN A 729 29.57 55.14 1.88
C ASN A 729 30.00 56.20 2.93
N GLY A 730 31.29 56.21 3.29
CA GLY A 730 31.87 57.13 4.29
C GLY A 730 31.74 56.70 5.75
N ALA A 731 30.90 55.69 6.07
CA ALA A 731 30.78 55.15 7.42
C ALA A 731 31.84 54.06 7.65
N ASN A 732 32.53 54.10 8.79
CA ASN A 732 33.54 53.08 9.14
C ASN A 732 32.88 51.74 9.44
N ILE A 733 33.30 50.70 8.73
CA ILE A 733 32.80 49.32 8.91
C ILE A 733 33.87 48.39 9.46
N GLY A 734 35.15 48.68 9.21
CA GLY A 734 36.27 47.83 9.61
C GLY A 734 37.60 48.57 9.55
N THR A 735 38.68 47.86 9.83
CA THR A 735 40.03 48.42 9.86
C THR A 735 41.05 47.55 9.17
N MET A 736 42.10 48.18 8.64
CA MET A 736 43.34 47.55 8.21
C MET A 736 44.47 48.14 9.07
N VAL A 737 45.17 47.32 9.85
CA VAL A 737 46.13 47.78 10.85
C VAL A 737 47.53 47.25 10.53
N PHE A 738 48.48 48.17 10.39
CA PHE A 738 49.91 47.83 10.38
C PHE A 738 50.47 47.96 11.79
N ALA A 739 50.98 46.86 12.34
CA ALA A 739 51.68 46.87 13.63
C ALA A 739 53.09 47.49 13.47
N PRO A 740 53.68 48.03 14.56
CA PRO A 740 55.06 48.54 14.53
C PRO A 740 56.03 47.49 13.98
N SER A 741 56.91 47.91 13.06
CA SER A 741 57.91 47.06 12.38
C SER A 741 57.35 45.90 11.56
N ALA A 742 56.03 45.78 11.39
CA ALA A 742 55.41 44.74 10.59
C ALA A 742 55.19 45.22 9.15
N ALA A 743 55.65 44.42 8.18
CA ALA A 743 55.34 44.62 6.77
C ALA A 743 53.91 44.20 6.40
N PRO A 744 53.30 43.12 6.94
CA PRO A 744 51.90 42.78 6.65
C PRO A 744 50.92 43.52 7.58
N ALA A 745 49.73 43.82 7.07
CA ALA A 745 48.63 44.36 7.87
C ALA A 745 47.65 43.26 8.31
N THR A 746 46.96 43.49 9.43
CA THR A 746 45.80 42.71 9.85
C THR A 746 44.52 43.42 9.45
N PHE A 747 43.45 42.67 9.21
CA PHE A 747 42.14 43.20 8.86
C PHE A 747 41.11 42.83 9.93
N THR A 748 40.19 43.75 10.22
CA THR A 748 39.08 43.53 11.13
C THR A 748 37.82 44.10 10.54
N ILE A 749 36.75 43.31 10.54
CA ILE A 749 35.37 43.78 10.36
C ILE A 749 34.50 42.91 11.27
N ASN A 750 33.65 43.54 12.08
CA ASN A 750 32.97 42.87 13.19
C ASN A 750 31.87 41.89 12.72
N SER A 751 31.26 42.18 11.57
CA SER A 751 30.23 41.36 10.94
C SER A 751 30.36 41.41 9.42
N ALA A 752 29.83 40.39 8.75
CA ALA A 752 29.72 40.40 7.30
C ALA A 752 28.92 41.63 6.84
N THR A 753 29.41 42.35 5.85
CA THR A 753 28.83 43.62 5.39
C THR A 753 28.49 43.54 3.92
N LEU A 754 27.21 43.68 3.60
CA LEU A 754 26.69 43.72 2.23
C LEU A 754 26.90 45.11 1.61
N PHE A 755 27.40 45.15 0.37
CA PHE A 755 27.44 46.29 -0.53
C PHE A 755 26.46 46.03 -1.67
N ASN A 756 25.54 46.95 -1.92
CA ASN A 756 24.63 46.90 -3.06
C ASN A 756 25.26 47.59 -4.29
N ALA A 757 24.62 47.47 -5.45
CA ALA A 757 25.01 48.23 -6.63
C ALA A 757 25.03 49.74 -6.32
N GLY A 758 26.14 50.40 -6.62
CA GLY A 758 26.37 51.83 -6.34
C GLY A 758 26.98 52.14 -4.97
N ASP A 759 27.02 51.19 -4.03
CA ASP A 759 27.73 51.39 -2.75
C ASP A 759 29.25 51.51 -2.99
N VAL A 760 29.89 52.40 -2.23
CA VAL A 760 31.31 52.71 -2.36
C VAL A 760 32.09 52.14 -1.18
N LEU A 761 33.04 51.26 -1.47
CA LEU A 761 34.10 50.84 -0.55
C LEU A 761 35.23 51.85 -0.59
N SER A 762 35.61 52.40 0.56
CA SER A 762 36.76 53.30 0.66
C SER A 762 37.77 52.86 1.70
N LEU A 763 39.06 53.06 1.42
CA LEU A 763 40.16 52.85 2.36
C LEU A 763 40.79 54.20 2.72
N VAL A 764 40.77 54.56 4.00
CA VAL A 764 41.13 55.92 4.46
C VAL A 764 42.25 55.87 5.50
N ALA A 765 43.28 56.68 5.30
CA ALA A 765 44.40 56.85 6.23
C ALA A 765 43.94 57.48 7.55
N PRO A 766 44.65 57.25 8.67
CA PRO A 766 44.35 57.91 9.93
C PRO A 766 44.59 59.42 9.85
N SER A 767 43.94 60.18 10.74
CA SER A 767 44.16 61.62 10.89
C SER A 767 45.57 61.99 11.37
N ALA A 768 46.28 61.04 11.97
CA ALA A 768 47.69 61.12 12.31
C ALA A 768 48.45 59.92 11.69
N PRO A 769 48.94 60.03 10.45
CA PRO A 769 49.66 58.95 9.78
C PRO A 769 51.08 58.79 10.32
N ASP A 770 51.54 57.54 10.40
CA ASP A 770 52.90 57.22 10.82
C ASP A 770 53.97 57.92 9.96
N ALA A 771 55.09 58.26 10.60
CA ALA A 771 56.17 59.03 10.01
C ALA A 771 56.87 58.34 8.82
N THR A 772 56.80 57.01 8.78
CA THR A 772 57.66 56.14 7.98
C THR A 772 56.88 55.17 7.09
N LEU A 773 55.66 54.79 7.46
CA LEU A 773 54.83 53.85 6.71
C LEU A 773 54.59 54.35 5.27
N GLY A 774 54.93 53.52 4.28
CA GLY A 774 54.78 53.89 2.87
C GLY A 774 54.89 52.73 1.90
N ASN A 775 54.53 53.00 0.65
CA ASN A 775 54.52 52.02 -0.45
C ASN A 775 53.63 50.82 -0.13
N LEU A 776 52.34 51.08 -0.01
CA LEU A 776 51.33 50.12 0.43
C LEU A 776 50.76 49.36 -0.76
N ALA A 777 50.41 48.09 -0.55
CA ALA A 777 49.62 47.30 -1.48
C ALA A 777 48.63 46.44 -0.70
N TRP A 778 47.42 46.27 -1.23
CA TRP A 778 46.38 45.50 -0.57
C TRP A 778 45.45 44.80 -1.56
N THR A 779 44.73 43.81 -1.04
CA THR A 779 43.69 43.04 -1.70
C THR A 779 42.62 42.76 -0.66
N ILE A 780 41.40 43.22 -0.95
CA ILE A 780 40.21 42.98 -0.15
C ILE A 780 39.37 41.93 -0.88
N MET A 781 39.12 40.81 -0.22
CA MET A 781 38.30 39.72 -0.73
C MET A 781 36.86 39.89 -0.30
N GLY A 782 35.94 39.72 -1.26
CA GLY A 782 34.50 39.67 -1.04
C GLY A 782 33.87 38.54 -1.83
N ASN A 783 32.64 38.19 -1.48
CA ASN A 783 31.84 37.23 -2.23
C ASN A 783 30.77 38.00 -3.01
N ARG A 784 30.82 37.89 -4.35
CA ARG A 784 29.77 38.37 -5.24
C ARG A 784 28.58 37.41 -5.10
N GLN A 785 27.41 37.99 -4.85
CA GLN A 785 26.15 37.25 -4.79
C GLN A 785 25.51 37.13 -6.17
#